data_AF-A0A935V4W4-F1
#
_entry.id   AF-A0A935V4W4-F1
#
_cell.length_a   1.000
_cell.length_b   1.000
_cell.length_c   1.000
_cell.angle_alpha   90.00
_cell.angle_beta   90.00
_cell.angle_gamma   90.00
#
_symmetry.space_group_name_H-M   'P 1'
#
loop_
_entity.id
_entity.type
_entity.pdbx_description
1 polymer ?
#
loop_
_entity_poly.entity_id
_entity_poly.type
_entity_poly.pdbx_seq_one_letter_code
_entity_poly.pdbx_strand_id
1 'polypeptide(L)'
;MRLSLRFVLPLLLVLAGIAYAVAPLVDQLTLKWFVRDLDIRATLIANTVQEPLLEQLAAGKKAKIGAFFARITQDERLYAVGYCASDQSTALASRALPAEIRCADLSRWEELGDHLLSSAQGPLHVAVKPMTSELGPEGKLVLVHDMSFVTRRSEETKRYVFYFFMALAAVVSLITVIIAQLSWRGWMAGMRSLLRGEGLLRQPEAGAHAGRSEFKPIARDLQRLVRELEAETRARDESQIVWTPETLRAILHGELRGEDVIVVSNREPYIHQRRGDSVEVQRPASGLVTALEPIMRACSGTWIAHGSGSADRETVDRHDRVAVPPEKPAYQIRRVWLTAEEEAGYYYGLANEGLWPLCHIAHVRPTFRSGDWAQYVAVNRKFARAVASEAKTKAPIVLVQDYHFALLPRMIREELPDATIITFWHIPWPNPESFSICPWGEEVLAGLLGSSILGFHTQFHCNNFVDTVDRLLEARVDRESFTVSLGGKQTAVRRYPISIAWPPEPELMQKDVAACRSNIRRMNGLPAGHKLGIGVDRLDYTKGIVERFRAIERLLEMKPELIGQFSFIQIAAPSRSGIEEYQHHEAQVRAMATQINARFGREGPPPIVLKVEHHDAREVYEHFRAADLCFVGSLHDGMNLVAKEFVAARDDERGVLILSQFTGAARELPEALIVSPYDADQCAAALHLALTMPESEQRDRMRLMRGLVAEYNVFRWAGRMLLDAAAMRRRGRLIGKGGGRSV
;
A
#
# COMPACT_ATOMS: atom_id res chain seq x y z
N MET A 1 2.17 -34.63 -51.60
CA MET A 1 2.72 -34.15 -50.31
C MET A 1 2.53 -32.65 -50.23
N ARG A 2 1.81 -32.19 -49.19
CA ARG A 2 1.11 -30.90 -49.16
C ARG A 2 2.05 -29.73 -48.85
N LEU A 3 1.80 -28.57 -49.48
CA LEU A 3 2.48 -27.28 -49.24
C LEU A 3 2.68 -26.95 -47.75
N SER A 4 1.81 -27.45 -46.87
CA SER A 4 1.90 -27.26 -45.42
C SER A 4 3.18 -27.80 -44.80
N LEU A 5 3.77 -28.87 -45.32
CA LEU A 5 5.02 -29.44 -44.81
C LEU A 5 6.25 -28.54 -45.07
N ARG A 6 6.20 -27.68 -46.10
CA ARG A 6 7.32 -26.78 -46.44
C ARG A 6 7.49 -25.62 -45.44
N PHE A 7 6.45 -25.28 -44.68
CA PHE A 7 6.50 -24.17 -43.72
C PHE A 7 6.62 -24.65 -42.27
N VAL A 8 6.04 -25.81 -41.95
CA VAL A 8 6.07 -26.36 -40.60
C VAL A 8 7.45 -26.91 -40.24
N LEU A 9 8.14 -27.57 -41.19
CA LEU A 9 9.46 -28.16 -40.91
C LEU A 9 10.54 -27.12 -40.57
N PRO A 10 10.70 -26.04 -41.37
CA PRO A 10 11.68 -25.00 -41.05
C PRO A 10 11.36 -24.27 -39.74
N LEU A 11 10.09 -24.02 -39.45
CA LEU A 11 9.65 -23.39 -38.21
C LEU A 11 9.99 -24.23 -36.98
N LEU A 12 9.73 -25.55 -37.05
CA LEU A 12 10.10 -26.48 -36.00
C LEU A 12 11.62 -26.52 -35.78
N LEU A 13 12.40 -26.49 -36.86
CA LEU A 13 13.86 -26.47 -36.78
C LEU A 13 14.39 -25.17 -36.14
N VAL A 14 13.82 -24.01 -36.49
CA VAL A 14 14.20 -22.72 -35.89
C VAL A 14 13.84 -22.67 -34.41
N LEU A 15 12.63 -23.10 -34.04
CA LEU A 15 12.19 -23.10 -32.64
C LEU A 15 12.98 -24.09 -31.79
N ALA A 16 13.31 -25.28 -32.34
CA ALA A 16 14.20 -26.23 -31.68
C ALA A 16 15.61 -25.64 -31.50
N GLY A 17 16.13 -24.92 -32.50
CA GLY A 17 17.41 -24.23 -32.40
C GLY A 17 17.43 -23.13 -31.33
N ILE A 18 16.36 -22.34 -31.23
CA ILE A 18 16.20 -21.31 -30.18
C ILE A 18 16.11 -21.97 -28.79
N ALA A 19 15.31 -23.02 -28.64
CA ALA A 19 15.19 -23.74 -27.38
C ALA A 19 16.55 -24.32 -26.94
N TYR A 20 17.33 -24.88 -27.87
CA TYR A 20 18.68 -25.38 -27.62
C TYR A 20 19.65 -24.27 -27.21
N ALA A 21 19.55 -23.08 -27.82
CA ALA A 21 20.41 -21.94 -27.49
C ALA A 21 20.06 -21.27 -26.15
N VAL A 22 18.78 -21.22 -25.78
CA VAL A 22 18.31 -20.56 -24.54
C VAL A 22 18.46 -21.43 -23.31
N ALA A 23 18.32 -22.76 -23.43
CA ALA A 23 18.45 -23.70 -22.31
C ALA A 23 19.75 -23.55 -21.49
N PRO A 24 20.96 -23.47 -22.08
CA PRO A 24 22.20 -23.31 -21.30
C PRO A 24 22.30 -21.93 -20.62
N LEU A 25 21.73 -20.88 -21.21
CA LEU A 25 21.72 -19.55 -20.61
C LEU A 25 20.85 -19.51 -19.36
N VAL A 26 19.65 -20.11 -19.42
CA VAL A 26 18.74 -20.20 -18.28
C VAL A 26 19.38 -21.01 -17.15
N ASP A 27 20.07 -22.10 -17.47
CA ASP A 27 20.76 -22.95 -16.50
C ASP A 27 21.87 -22.17 -15.76
N GLN A 28 22.72 -21.44 -16.49
CA GLN A 28 23.77 -20.62 -15.89
C GLN A 28 23.23 -19.50 -15.01
N LEU A 29 22.16 -18.82 -15.44
CA LEU A 29 21.54 -17.74 -14.66
C LEU A 29 20.87 -18.29 -13.39
N THR A 30 20.21 -19.43 -13.50
CA THR A 30 19.53 -20.08 -12.39
C THR A 30 20.53 -20.57 -11.35
N LEU A 31 21.62 -21.22 -11.78
CA LEU A 31 22.69 -21.65 -10.88
C LEU A 31 23.33 -20.46 -10.15
N LYS A 32 23.69 -19.38 -10.86
CA LYS A 32 24.25 -18.17 -10.25
C LYS A 32 23.31 -17.52 -9.24
N TRP A 33 22.02 -17.50 -9.53
CA TRP A 33 21.02 -16.93 -8.62
C TRP A 33 20.92 -17.74 -7.32
N PHE A 34 20.86 -19.07 -7.41
CA PHE A 34 20.79 -19.94 -6.22
C PHE A 34 22.05 -19.93 -5.38
N VAL A 35 23.24 -19.90 -6.01
CA VAL A 35 24.52 -19.73 -5.30
C VAL A 35 24.51 -18.43 -4.50
N ARG A 36 24.07 -17.31 -5.11
CA ARG A 36 23.97 -16.03 -4.41
C ARG A 36 22.94 -16.03 -3.28
N ASP A 37 21.79 -16.68 -3.46
CA ASP A 37 20.78 -16.83 -2.40
C ASP A 37 21.32 -17.64 -1.21
N LEU A 38 22.02 -18.75 -1.48
CA LEU A 38 22.63 -19.58 -0.45
C LEU A 38 23.76 -18.85 0.29
N ASP A 39 24.56 -18.04 -0.39
CA ASP A 39 25.58 -17.23 0.25
C ASP A 39 25.00 -16.18 1.21
N ILE A 40 23.89 -15.54 0.84
CA ILE A 40 23.18 -14.59 1.71
C ILE A 40 22.65 -15.30 2.95
N ARG A 41 22.03 -16.48 2.77
CA ARG A 41 21.54 -17.31 3.89
C ARG A 41 22.67 -17.78 4.79
N ALA A 42 23.79 -18.20 4.22
CA ALA A 42 24.97 -18.59 4.98
C ALA A 42 25.50 -17.45 5.86
N THR A 43 25.50 -16.21 5.36
CA THR A 43 25.84 -15.02 6.16
C THR A 43 24.86 -14.82 7.31
N LEU A 44 23.55 -14.94 7.08
CA LEU A 44 22.53 -14.80 8.14
C LEU A 44 22.66 -15.88 9.22
N ILE A 45 22.87 -17.14 8.82
CA ILE A 45 23.11 -18.25 9.75
C ILE A 45 24.39 -18.00 10.55
N ALA A 46 25.49 -17.59 9.90
CA ALA A 46 26.75 -17.28 10.56
C ALA A 46 26.56 -16.19 11.63
N ASN A 47 25.91 -15.07 11.29
CA ASN A 47 25.66 -13.98 12.23
C ASN A 47 24.80 -14.40 13.43
N THR A 48 23.79 -15.26 13.19
CA THR A 48 22.89 -15.73 14.25
C THR A 48 23.56 -16.74 15.18
N VAL A 49 24.47 -17.56 14.63
CA VAL A 49 25.15 -18.64 15.34
C VAL A 49 26.44 -18.15 16.01
N GLN A 50 26.95 -16.98 15.63
CA GLN A 50 28.21 -16.40 16.06
C GLN A 50 28.37 -16.35 17.59
N GLU A 51 27.53 -15.59 18.27
CA GLU A 51 27.66 -15.39 19.72
C GLU A 51 27.46 -16.70 20.51
N PRO A 52 26.39 -17.48 20.28
CA PRO A 52 26.18 -18.73 21.02
C PRO A 52 27.29 -19.76 20.79
N LEU A 53 27.86 -19.81 19.58
CA LEU A 53 28.95 -20.73 19.26
C LEU A 53 30.25 -20.33 19.97
N LEU A 54 30.59 -19.05 19.96
CA LEU A 54 31.79 -18.52 20.61
C LEU A 54 31.74 -18.74 22.14
N GLU A 55 30.57 -18.57 22.76
CA GLU A 55 30.37 -18.90 24.18
C GLU A 55 30.61 -20.40 24.47
N GLN A 56 30.10 -21.30 23.63
CA GLN A 56 30.31 -22.74 23.81
C GLN A 56 31.76 -23.16 23.54
N LEU A 57 32.45 -22.48 22.61
CA LEU A 57 33.87 -22.67 22.33
C LEU A 57 34.73 -22.23 23.52
N ALA A 58 34.43 -21.06 24.12
CA ALA A 58 35.10 -20.56 25.32
C ALA A 58 34.91 -21.51 26.53
N ALA A 59 33.76 -22.17 26.62
CA ALA A 59 33.47 -23.15 27.66
C ALA A 59 34.18 -24.53 27.49
N GLY A 60 34.85 -24.77 26.35
CA GLY A 60 35.70 -25.96 26.12
C GLY A 60 34.98 -27.31 26.01
N LYS A 61 33.64 -27.35 25.96
CA LYS A 61 32.85 -28.60 26.01
C LYS A 61 32.50 -29.11 24.61
N LYS A 62 33.41 -29.88 24.00
CA LYS A 62 33.25 -30.48 22.64
C LYS A 62 31.91 -31.21 22.41
N ALA A 63 31.40 -31.93 23.42
CA ALA A 63 30.12 -32.64 23.31
C ALA A 63 28.92 -31.70 23.15
N LYS A 64 28.95 -30.50 23.77
CA LYS A 64 27.89 -29.50 23.64
C LYS A 64 27.91 -28.81 22.28
N ILE A 65 29.10 -28.56 21.75
CA ILE A 65 29.30 -28.01 20.39
C ILE A 65 28.75 -28.98 19.33
N GLY A 66 29.03 -30.28 19.48
CA GLY A 66 28.46 -31.30 18.60
C GLY A 66 26.92 -31.36 18.64
N ALA A 67 26.32 -31.24 19.83
CA ALA A 67 24.86 -31.19 19.99
C ALA A 67 24.25 -29.90 19.42
N PHE A 68 24.98 -28.78 19.53
CA PHE A 68 24.60 -27.50 18.97
C PHE A 68 24.61 -27.53 17.44
N PHE A 69 25.68 -28.04 16.82
CA PHE A 69 25.72 -28.26 15.37
C PHE A 69 24.64 -29.22 14.89
N ALA A 70 24.39 -30.31 15.62
CA ALA A 70 23.31 -31.25 15.29
C ALA A 70 21.91 -30.60 15.30
N ARG A 71 21.69 -29.58 16.15
CA ARG A 71 20.43 -28.83 16.19
C ARG A 71 20.29 -27.87 15.01
N ILE A 72 21.39 -27.22 14.62
CA ILE A 72 21.41 -26.29 13.48
C ILE A 72 21.24 -27.06 12.16
N THR A 73 21.81 -28.26 12.04
CA THR A 73 21.64 -29.15 10.88
C THR A 73 20.31 -29.93 10.88
N GLN A 74 19.31 -29.55 11.68
CA GLN A 74 17.95 -30.08 11.55
C GLN A 74 17.16 -29.42 10.40
N ASP A 75 17.65 -28.30 9.87
CA ASP A 75 17.11 -27.68 8.66
C ASP A 75 17.41 -28.57 7.44
N GLU A 76 16.40 -28.88 6.64
CA GLU A 76 16.49 -29.75 5.46
C GLU A 76 17.51 -29.26 4.41
N ARG A 77 17.93 -27.99 4.45
CA ARG A 77 18.83 -27.40 3.45
C ARG A 77 20.28 -27.28 3.90
N LEU A 78 20.55 -27.40 5.19
CA LEU A 78 21.90 -27.30 5.74
C LEU A 78 22.47 -28.70 5.98
N TYR A 79 23.29 -29.14 5.04
CA TYR A 79 23.88 -30.48 5.01
C TYR A 79 24.86 -30.70 6.16
N ALA A 80 25.77 -29.75 6.38
CA ALA A 80 26.77 -29.85 7.45
C ALA A 80 27.25 -28.49 7.93
N VAL A 81 27.76 -28.46 9.15
CA VAL A 81 28.40 -27.28 9.76
C VAL A 81 29.73 -27.71 10.36
N GLY A 82 30.75 -26.88 10.17
CA GLY A 82 32.08 -27.08 10.73
C GLY A 82 32.65 -25.77 11.27
N TYR A 83 33.56 -25.87 12.22
CA TYR A 83 34.35 -24.75 12.73
C TYR A 83 35.82 -25.14 12.79
N CYS A 84 36.67 -24.29 12.23
CA CYS A 84 38.12 -24.43 12.21
C CYS A 84 38.76 -23.28 12.97
N ALA A 85 39.50 -23.58 14.04
CA ALA A 85 40.21 -22.56 14.83
C ALA A 85 41.49 -22.08 14.14
N SER A 86 42.14 -22.95 13.36
CA SER A 86 43.30 -22.61 12.53
C SER A 86 43.42 -23.57 11.35
N ASP A 87 44.24 -23.22 10.35
CA ASP A 87 44.45 -24.03 9.15
C ASP A 87 45.07 -25.40 9.44
N GLN A 88 45.73 -25.56 10.60
CA GLN A 88 46.31 -26.83 11.08
C GLN A 88 45.42 -27.57 12.09
N SER A 89 44.28 -27.00 12.48
CA SER A 89 43.38 -27.59 13.47
C SER A 89 42.48 -28.67 12.86
N THR A 90 42.09 -29.66 13.67
CA THR A 90 41.02 -30.59 13.29
C THR A 90 39.67 -29.89 13.38
N ALA A 91 38.88 -29.90 12.31
CA ALA A 91 37.56 -29.28 12.29
C ALA A 91 36.66 -29.85 13.39
N LEU A 92 36.04 -28.96 14.17
CA LEU A 92 34.88 -29.32 14.99
C LEU A 92 33.68 -29.30 14.07
N ALA A 93 33.06 -30.46 13.81
CA ALA A 93 32.05 -30.55 12.76
C ALA A 93 30.85 -31.41 13.16
N SER A 94 29.73 -31.21 12.45
CA SER A 94 28.62 -32.15 12.44
C SER A 94 29.04 -33.47 11.78
N ARG A 95 28.34 -34.56 12.11
CA ARG A 95 28.68 -35.92 11.63
C ARG A 95 28.65 -36.09 10.10
N ALA A 96 28.05 -35.15 9.39
CA ALA A 96 27.83 -35.19 7.95
C ALA A 96 28.83 -34.33 7.14
N LEU A 97 29.84 -33.72 7.77
CA LEU A 97 30.81 -32.92 7.03
C LEU A 97 31.63 -33.80 6.05
N PRO A 98 31.66 -33.48 4.75
CA PRO A 98 32.45 -34.22 3.76
C PRO A 98 33.95 -34.24 4.10
N ALA A 99 34.63 -35.36 3.83
CA ALA A 99 36.05 -35.55 4.16
C ALA A 99 37.01 -34.70 3.29
N GLU A 100 36.48 -34.18 2.18
CA GLU A 100 37.12 -33.26 1.25
C GLU A 100 37.24 -31.84 1.81
N ILE A 101 36.47 -31.49 2.85
CA ILE A 101 36.49 -30.17 3.48
C ILE A 101 37.42 -30.22 4.70
N ARG A 102 38.65 -29.73 4.52
CA ARG A 102 39.69 -29.67 5.56
C ARG A 102 40.01 -28.23 5.92
N CYS A 103 40.35 -27.98 7.18
CA CYS A 103 40.71 -26.64 7.65
C CYS A 103 41.87 -26.02 6.87
N ALA A 104 42.81 -26.84 6.37
CA ALA A 104 43.95 -26.40 5.57
C ALA A 104 43.58 -25.85 4.18
N ASP A 105 42.43 -26.25 3.63
CA ASP A 105 42.03 -25.96 2.24
C ASP A 105 40.85 -24.96 2.17
N LEU A 106 40.54 -24.28 3.28
CA LEU A 106 39.38 -23.39 3.36
C LEU A 106 39.50 -22.11 2.52
N SER A 107 40.72 -21.65 2.23
CA SER A 107 40.99 -20.46 1.42
C SER A 107 40.45 -20.59 -0.02
N ARG A 108 40.38 -21.81 -0.56
CA ARG A 108 39.78 -22.07 -1.89
C ARG A 108 38.32 -21.64 -1.98
N TRP A 109 37.60 -21.67 -0.87
CA TRP A 109 36.17 -21.38 -0.80
C TRP A 109 35.87 -19.93 -0.38
N GLU A 110 36.91 -19.10 -0.20
CA GLU A 110 36.80 -17.68 0.14
C GLU A 110 36.85 -16.76 -1.10
N GLU A 111 37.42 -17.23 -2.22
CA GLU A 111 37.51 -16.47 -3.47
C GLU A 111 36.27 -16.67 -4.38
N LEU A 112 35.88 -15.59 -5.09
CA LEU A 112 34.76 -15.56 -6.03
C LEU A 112 34.97 -16.52 -7.20
N GLY A 113 34.48 -17.75 -7.08
CA GLY A 113 34.37 -18.64 -8.24
C GLY A 113 34.07 -20.10 -7.98
N ASP A 114 34.51 -20.67 -6.85
CA ASP A 114 34.55 -22.12 -6.66
C ASP A 114 33.87 -22.56 -5.36
N HIS A 115 32.58 -22.25 -5.22
CA HIS A 115 31.76 -22.59 -4.04
C HIS A 115 31.05 -23.96 -4.13
N LEU A 116 31.29 -24.73 -5.21
CA LEU A 116 30.59 -25.98 -5.48
C LEU A 116 31.50 -27.20 -5.30
N LEU A 117 31.10 -28.12 -4.42
CA LEU A 117 31.72 -29.41 -4.23
C LEU A 117 30.84 -30.51 -4.84
N SER A 118 31.40 -31.40 -5.67
CA SER A 118 30.66 -32.55 -6.20
C SER A 118 30.72 -33.72 -5.21
N SER A 119 29.57 -34.19 -4.74
CA SER A 119 29.44 -35.33 -3.81
C SER A 119 28.58 -36.45 -4.41
N ALA A 120 28.67 -37.66 -3.86
CA ALA A 120 27.89 -38.82 -4.27
C ALA A 120 26.35 -38.62 -4.12
N GLN A 121 25.93 -37.67 -3.29
CA GLN A 121 24.51 -37.34 -3.06
C GLN A 121 24.01 -36.13 -3.91
N GLY A 122 24.91 -35.47 -4.64
CA GLY A 122 24.62 -34.27 -5.43
C GLY A 122 25.66 -33.17 -5.24
N PRO A 123 25.53 -32.02 -5.94
CA PRO A 123 26.38 -30.87 -5.68
C PRO A 123 26.09 -30.28 -4.30
N LEU A 124 27.14 -29.83 -3.62
CA LEU A 124 27.09 -29.17 -2.32
C LEU A 124 27.65 -27.76 -2.47
N HIS A 125 27.01 -26.78 -1.84
CA HIS A 125 27.50 -25.42 -1.77
C HIS A 125 28.26 -25.19 -0.45
N VAL A 126 29.52 -24.78 -0.53
CA VAL A 126 30.38 -24.53 0.63
C VAL A 126 30.57 -23.02 0.81
N ALA A 127 30.09 -22.51 1.93
CA ALA A 127 30.29 -21.13 2.35
C ALA A 127 31.21 -21.07 3.57
N VAL A 128 32.28 -20.29 3.48
CA VAL A 128 33.21 -20.05 4.59
C VAL A 128 33.02 -18.62 5.09
N LYS A 129 32.81 -18.45 6.39
CA LYS A 129 32.62 -17.15 7.03
C LYS A 129 33.64 -16.96 8.16
N PRO A 130 34.42 -15.86 8.15
CA PRO A 130 35.34 -15.56 9.23
C PRO A 130 34.57 -15.23 10.51
N MET A 131 35.07 -15.71 11.64
CA MET A 131 34.51 -15.50 12.96
C MET A 131 35.50 -14.68 13.79
N THR A 132 35.21 -13.39 13.97
CA THR A 132 36.02 -12.49 14.79
C THR A 132 35.37 -12.31 16.16
N SER A 133 36.16 -12.36 17.24
CA SER A 133 35.70 -12.20 18.62
C SER A 133 36.78 -11.56 19.49
N GLU A 134 36.38 -10.72 20.46
CA GLU A 134 37.28 -10.17 21.49
C GLU A 134 37.50 -11.13 22.67
N LEU A 135 36.68 -12.19 22.82
CA LEU A 135 36.62 -13.06 24.01
C LEU A 135 36.83 -14.56 23.72
N GLY A 136 37.04 -14.96 22.46
CA GLY A 136 37.20 -16.36 22.05
C GLY A 136 38.23 -16.55 20.93
N PRO A 137 38.63 -17.79 20.60
CA PRO A 137 39.57 -18.06 19.53
C PRO A 137 39.00 -17.61 18.17
N GLU A 138 39.77 -16.83 17.43
CA GLU A 138 39.47 -16.51 16.03
C GLU A 138 39.40 -17.81 15.22
N GLY A 139 38.51 -17.87 14.24
CA GLY A 139 38.36 -19.06 13.42
C GLY A 139 37.45 -18.85 12.22
N LYS A 140 37.21 -19.94 11.48
CA LYS A 140 36.38 -19.96 10.28
C LYS A 140 35.19 -20.90 10.50
N LEU A 141 33.99 -20.40 10.27
CA LEU A 141 32.77 -21.18 10.24
C LEU A 141 32.53 -21.67 8.81
N VAL A 142 32.29 -22.97 8.66
CA VAL A 142 32.05 -23.64 7.39
C VAL A 142 30.60 -24.11 7.37
N LEU A 143 29.84 -23.66 6.39
CA LEU A 143 28.44 -24.02 6.18
C LEU A 143 28.31 -24.74 4.84
N VAL A 144 27.81 -25.97 4.87
CA VAL A 144 27.63 -26.80 3.68
C VAL A 144 26.13 -26.97 3.43
N HIS A 145 25.67 -26.58 2.25
CA HIS A 145 24.28 -26.67 1.84
C HIS A 145 24.10 -27.68 0.72
N ASP A 146 22.97 -28.40 0.71
CA ASP A 146 22.64 -29.32 -0.38
C ASP A 146 22.05 -28.56 -1.57
N MET A 147 22.64 -28.74 -2.77
CA MET A 147 22.19 -28.16 -4.04
C MET A 147 21.48 -29.18 -4.94
N SER A 148 21.25 -30.41 -4.47
CA SER A 148 20.53 -31.45 -5.23
C SER A 148 19.16 -30.98 -5.71
N PHE A 149 18.45 -30.16 -4.93
CA PHE A 149 17.15 -29.58 -5.32
C PHE A 149 17.25 -28.62 -6.51
N VAL A 150 18.37 -27.88 -6.65
CA VAL A 150 18.58 -26.94 -7.75
C VAL A 150 18.79 -27.66 -9.06
N THR A 151 19.51 -28.79 -9.03
CA THR A 151 19.70 -29.63 -10.23
C THR A 151 18.38 -30.21 -10.72
N ARG A 152 17.53 -30.73 -9.82
CA ARG A 152 16.19 -31.24 -10.16
C ARG A 152 15.31 -30.14 -10.75
N ARG A 153 15.32 -28.93 -10.17
CA ARG A 153 14.56 -27.79 -10.69
C ARG A 153 15.08 -27.26 -12.03
N SER A 154 16.40 -27.29 -12.26
CA SER A 154 16.97 -26.93 -13.56
C SER A 154 16.52 -27.92 -14.65
N GLU A 155 16.52 -29.22 -14.37
CA GLU A 155 16.02 -30.23 -15.32
C GLU A 155 14.52 -30.06 -15.63
N GLU A 156 13.70 -29.79 -14.61
CA GLU A 156 12.28 -29.47 -14.81
C GLU A 156 12.10 -28.20 -15.65
N THR A 157 12.87 -27.14 -15.37
CA THR A 157 12.84 -25.88 -16.12
C THR A 157 13.18 -26.11 -17.59
N LYS A 158 14.21 -26.93 -17.88
CA LYS A 158 14.56 -27.33 -19.25
C LYS A 158 13.39 -28.04 -19.96
N ARG A 159 12.71 -28.95 -19.26
CA ARG A 159 11.51 -29.64 -19.81
C ARG A 159 10.37 -28.66 -20.06
N TYR A 160 10.10 -27.73 -19.15
CA TYR A 160 9.04 -26.73 -19.33
C TYR A 160 9.32 -25.77 -20.48
N VAL A 161 10.56 -25.27 -20.61
CA VAL A 161 10.97 -24.43 -21.72
C VAL A 161 10.81 -25.18 -23.04
N PHE A 162 11.22 -26.46 -23.08
CA PHE A 162 11.02 -27.30 -24.26
C PHE A 162 9.53 -27.47 -24.62
N TYR A 163 8.68 -27.81 -23.64
CA TYR A 163 7.24 -27.94 -23.88
C TYR A 163 6.57 -26.62 -24.30
N PHE A 164 7.01 -25.50 -23.74
CA PHE A 164 6.54 -24.18 -24.11
C PHE A 164 6.83 -23.88 -25.60
N PHE A 165 8.06 -24.10 -26.05
CA PHE A 165 8.42 -23.90 -27.45
C PHE A 165 7.71 -24.88 -28.39
N MET A 166 7.48 -26.13 -27.96
CA MET A 166 6.69 -27.09 -28.72
C MET A 166 5.22 -26.67 -28.86
N ALA A 167 4.59 -26.18 -27.78
CA ALA A 167 3.23 -25.66 -27.81
C ALA A 167 3.13 -24.42 -28.71
N LEU A 168 4.10 -23.51 -28.61
CA LEU A 168 4.19 -22.34 -29.48
C LEU A 168 4.31 -22.74 -30.96
N ALA A 169 5.15 -23.73 -31.28
CA ALA A 169 5.29 -24.26 -32.62
C ALA A 169 3.97 -24.82 -33.17
N ALA A 170 3.22 -25.56 -32.33
CA ALA A 170 1.93 -26.13 -32.71
C ALA A 170 0.88 -25.04 -32.99
N VAL A 171 0.82 -24.01 -32.15
CA VAL A 171 -0.12 -22.88 -32.31
C VAL A 171 0.21 -22.10 -33.58
N VAL A 172 1.47 -21.74 -33.80
CA VAL A 172 1.89 -20.99 -35.01
C VAL A 172 1.65 -21.83 -36.27
N SER A 173 1.91 -23.13 -36.22
CA SER A 173 1.61 -24.04 -37.34
C SER A 173 0.12 -24.12 -37.63
N LEU A 174 -0.73 -24.20 -36.59
CA LEU A 174 -2.19 -24.22 -36.72
C LEU A 174 -2.70 -22.93 -37.36
N ILE A 175 -2.23 -21.77 -36.87
CA ILE A 175 -2.58 -20.45 -37.43
C ILE A 175 -2.16 -20.38 -38.90
N THR A 176 -0.95 -20.83 -39.23
CA THR A 176 -0.43 -20.82 -40.61
C THR A 176 -1.28 -21.67 -41.54
N VAL A 177 -1.72 -22.85 -41.09
CA VAL A 177 -2.62 -23.73 -41.86
C VAL A 177 -4.00 -23.10 -42.03
N ILE A 178 -4.55 -22.47 -40.98
CA ILE A 178 -5.84 -21.78 -41.05
C ILE A 178 -5.78 -20.61 -42.04
N ILE A 179 -4.73 -19.80 -41.99
CA ILE A 179 -4.53 -18.68 -42.94
C ILE A 179 -4.38 -19.20 -44.37
N ALA A 180 -3.60 -20.27 -44.59
CA ALA A 180 -3.45 -20.87 -45.91
C ALA A 180 -4.77 -21.47 -46.44
N GLN A 181 -5.60 -22.06 -45.58
CA GLN A 181 -6.92 -22.55 -45.97
C GLN A 181 -7.93 -21.42 -46.25
N LEU A 182 -7.87 -20.34 -45.48
CA LEU A 182 -8.73 -19.18 -45.66
C LEU A 182 -8.35 -18.41 -46.94
N SER A 183 -7.07 -18.28 -47.27
CA SER A 183 -6.66 -17.64 -48.53
C SER A 183 -7.05 -18.48 -49.75
N TRP A 184 -6.96 -19.82 -49.67
CA TRP A 184 -7.42 -20.71 -50.73
C TRP A 184 -8.94 -20.69 -50.89
N ARG A 185 -9.70 -20.63 -49.79
CA ARG A 185 -11.16 -20.49 -49.81
C ARG A 185 -11.61 -19.12 -50.33
N GLY A 186 -10.92 -18.04 -49.95
CA GLY A 186 -11.17 -16.69 -50.44
C GLY A 186 -10.91 -16.55 -51.94
N TRP A 187 -9.86 -17.20 -52.45
CA TRP A 187 -9.52 -17.18 -53.88
C TRP A 187 -10.50 -18.01 -54.73
N MET A 188 -10.92 -19.19 -54.24
CA MET A 188 -11.96 -20.01 -54.90
C MET A 188 -13.36 -19.36 -54.89
N ALA A 189 -13.67 -18.53 -53.89
CA ALA A 189 -14.91 -17.77 -53.82
C ALA A 189 -14.93 -16.58 -54.80
N GLY A 190 -13.81 -15.84 -54.90
CA GLY A 190 -13.66 -14.74 -55.87
C GLY A 190 -13.64 -15.20 -57.33
N MET A 191 -13.11 -16.41 -57.60
CA MET A 191 -13.07 -16.95 -58.96
C MET A 191 -14.44 -17.47 -59.43
N ARG A 192 -15.33 -17.87 -58.52
CA ARG A 192 -16.74 -18.23 -58.85
C ARG A 192 -17.66 -17.03 -59.00
N SER A 193 -17.37 -15.90 -58.34
CA SER A 193 -18.17 -14.67 -58.48
C SER A 193 -17.85 -13.91 -59.77
N LEU A 194 -16.65 -14.07 -60.34
CA LEU A 194 -16.27 -13.50 -61.65
C LEU A 194 -16.83 -14.29 -62.85
N LEU A 195 -17.15 -15.59 -62.68
CA LEU A 195 -17.70 -16.45 -63.74
C LEU A 195 -19.23 -16.39 -63.89
N ARG A 196 -19.96 -15.64 -63.03
CA ARG A 196 -21.42 -15.46 -63.11
C ARG A 196 -21.89 -14.03 -63.37
N GLY A 197 -20.96 -13.10 -63.59
CA GLY A 197 -21.23 -11.81 -64.24
C GLY A 197 -22.50 -11.07 -63.81
N GLU A 198 -22.68 -10.77 -62.51
CA GLU A 198 -23.70 -9.80 -62.08
C GLU A 198 -23.14 -8.91 -60.96
N GLY A 199 -23.05 -7.63 -61.27
CA GLY A 199 -22.64 -6.57 -60.37
C GLY A 199 -23.82 -5.95 -59.63
N LEU A 200 -23.52 -5.47 -58.42
CA LEU A 200 -24.21 -4.49 -57.57
C LEU A 200 -25.59 -3.97 -58.04
N LEU A 201 -26.65 -4.35 -57.31
CA LEU A 201 -27.64 -3.46 -56.66
C LEU A 201 -28.93 -4.25 -56.30
N ARG A 202 -29.19 -4.48 -55.01
CA ARG A 202 -30.53 -4.34 -54.41
C ARG A 202 -30.52 -4.47 -52.89
N GLN A 203 -31.28 -3.59 -52.24
CA GLN A 203 -31.58 -3.57 -50.81
C GLN A 203 -32.32 -4.85 -50.37
N PRO A 204 -32.12 -5.37 -49.15
CA PRO A 204 -33.01 -6.37 -48.58
C PRO A 204 -34.03 -5.74 -47.63
N GLU A 205 -35.28 -6.12 -47.85
CA GLU A 205 -36.43 -5.92 -46.98
C GLU A 205 -36.30 -6.69 -45.66
N ALA A 206 -37.07 -6.22 -44.68
CA ALA A 206 -37.16 -6.74 -43.34
C ALA A 206 -37.83 -8.14 -43.26
N GLY A 207 -37.32 -8.97 -42.35
CA GLY A 207 -38.08 -10.09 -41.78
C GLY A 207 -37.27 -11.38 -41.58
N ALA A 208 -36.78 -11.59 -40.35
CA ALA A 208 -36.82 -12.85 -39.58
C ALA A 208 -35.66 -12.92 -38.57
N HIS A 209 -36.00 -12.89 -37.29
CA HIS A 209 -35.09 -13.11 -36.17
C HIS A 209 -34.64 -14.58 -36.06
N ALA A 210 -33.33 -14.80 -35.99
CA ALA A 210 -32.72 -15.96 -35.32
C ALA A 210 -31.38 -15.53 -34.70
N GLY A 211 -31.13 -15.97 -33.45
CA GLY A 211 -30.28 -15.32 -32.47
C GLY A 211 -28.77 -15.33 -32.73
N ARG A 212 -28.11 -14.22 -32.36
CA ARG A 212 -26.66 -14.13 -32.21
C ARG A 212 -26.24 -14.54 -30.80
N SER A 213 -25.86 -15.81 -30.63
CA SER A 213 -25.25 -16.35 -29.40
C SER A 213 -23.78 -16.82 -29.58
N GLU A 214 -23.19 -16.67 -30.78
CA GLU A 214 -21.89 -17.29 -31.09
C GLU A 214 -20.67 -16.37 -30.92
N PHE A 215 -20.86 -15.06 -30.67
CA PHE A 215 -19.73 -14.10 -30.58
C PHE A 215 -19.35 -13.69 -29.15
N LYS A 216 -20.06 -14.17 -28.12
CA LYS A 216 -19.74 -13.86 -26.72
C LYS A 216 -18.36 -14.36 -26.25
N PRO A 217 -17.84 -15.52 -26.69
CA PRO A 217 -16.51 -15.98 -26.26
C PRO A 217 -15.40 -15.11 -26.85
N ILE A 218 -15.45 -14.85 -28.16
CA ILE A 218 -14.44 -14.06 -28.89
C ILE A 218 -14.42 -12.61 -28.41
N ALA A 219 -15.58 -12.02 -28.09
CA ALA A 219 -15.65 -10.68 -27.51
C ALA A 219 -15.03 -10.60 -26.11
N ARG A 220 -15.16 -11.66 -25.29
CA ARG A 220 -14.50 -11.73 -23.98
C ARG A 220 -12.99 -11.87 -24.11
N ASP A 221 -12.54 -12.72 -25.02
CA ASP A 221 -11.10 -12.95 -25.25
C ASP A 221 -10.42 -11.71 -25.83
N LEU A 222 -11.08 -11.00 -26.74
CA LEU A 222 -10.60 -9.72 -27.26
C LEU A 222 -10.57 -8.63 -26.17
N GLN A 223 -11.61 -8.55 -25.33
CA GLN A 223 -11.61 -7.64 -24.18
C GLN A 223 -10.51 -7.98 -23.16
N ARG A 224 -10.20 -9.26 -22.97
CA ARG A 224 -9.12 -9.72 -22.11
C ARG A 224 -7.74 -9.34 -22.67
N LEU A 225 -7.49 -9.61 -23.95
CA LEU A 225 -6.26 -9.22 -24.64
C LEU A 225 -6.02 -7.71 -24.65
N VAL A 226 -7.07 -6.91 -24.90
CA VAL A 226 -6.98 -5.44 -24.82
C VAL A 226 -6.64 -5.00 -23.39
N ARG A 227 -7.19 -5.65 -22.37
CA ARG A 227 -6.88 -5.34 -20.96
C ARG A 227 -5.44 -5.72 -20.59
N GLU A 228 -4.96 -6.87 -21.06
CA GLU A 228 -3.58 -7.34 -20.82
C GLU A 228 -2.56 -6.41 -21.49
N LEU A 229 -2.80 -6.03 -22.75
CA LEU A 229 -1.96 -5.08 -23.48
C LEU A 229 -1.99 -3.66 -22.88
N GLU A 230 -3.16 -3.17 -22.44
CA GLU A 230 -3.28 -1.90 -21.74
C GLU A 230 -2.54 -1.92 -20.39
N ALA A 231 -2.61 -3.03 -19.64
CA ALA A 231 -1.94 -3.17 -18.35
C ALA A 231 -0.41 -3.21 -18.50
N GLU A 232 0.11 -3.93 -19.49
CA GLU A 232 1.56 -3.99 -19.77
C GLU A 232 2.11 -2.65 -20.29
N THR A 233 1.37 -1.96 -21.15
CA THR A 233 1.79 -0.65 -21.68
C THR A 233 1.78 0.42 -20.57
N ARG A 234 0.76 0.43 -19.70
CA ARG A 234 0.70 1.36 -18.56
C ARG A 234 1.78 1.11 -17.51
N ALA A 235 2.08 -0.14 -17.19
CA ALA A 235 3.11 -0.45 -16.20
C ALA A 235 4.50 0.06 -16.63
N ARG A 236 4.78 0.06 -17.94
CA ARG A 236 6.02 0.60 -18.51
C ARG A 236 6.05 2.13 -18.47
N ASP A 237 4.99 2.80 -18.91
CA ASP A 237 4.92 4.27 -18.93
C ASP A 237 4.90 4.88 -17.51
N GLU A 238 4.18 4.27 -16.56
CA GLU A 238 4.08 4.80 -15.19
C GLU A 238 5.38 4.72 -14.38
N SER A 239 6.24 3.74 -14.67
CA SER A 239 7.54 3.58 -13.99
C SER A 239 8.54 4.69 -14.33
N GLN A 240 8.30 5.45 -15.40
CA GLN A 240 9.18 6.51 -15.90
C GLN A 240 8.69 7.92 -15.53
N ILE A 241 7.49 8.06 -14.94
CA ILE A 241 6.89 9.36 -14.61
C ILE A 241 7.27 9.77 -13.20
N VAL A 242 7.98 10.90 -13.07
CA VAL A 242 8.15 11.58 -11.79
C VAL A 242 6.86 12.34 -11.46
N TRP A 243 6.15 11.87 -10.44
CA TRP A 243 4.86 12.43 -10.02
C TRP A 243 5.08 13.71 -9.20
N THR A 244 4.84 14.86 -9.81
CA THR A 244 4.83 16.19 -9.17
C THR A 244 3.46 16.85 -9.37
N PRO A 245 3.14 17.96 -8.66
CA PRO A 245 1.95 18.74 -8.96
C PRO A 245 1.87 19.12 -10.44
N GLU A 246 2.97 19.58 -11.05
CA GLU A 246 3.03 20.05 -12.43
C GLU A 246 2.77 18.91 -13.42
N THR A 247 3.41 17.75 -13.21
CA THR A 247 3.18 16.56 -14.04
C THR A 247 1.73 16.10 -13.95
N LEU A 248 1.16 16.07 -12.74
CA LEU A 248 -0.26 15.75 -12.56
C LEU A 248 -1.14 16.77 -13.29
N ARG A 249 -0.90 18.08 -13.14
CA ARG A 249 -1.63 19.12 -13.88
C ARG A 249 -1.54 18.92 -15.39
N ALA A 250 -0.35 18.63 -15.92
CA ALA A 250 -0.14 18.42 -17.35
C ALA A 250 -0.91 17.21 -17.88
N ILE A 251 -0.84 16.07 -17.17
CA ILE A 251 -1.59 14.86 -17.52
C ILE A 251 -3.09 15.13 -17.49
N LEU A 252 -3.59 15.77 -16.43
CA LEU A 252 -5.01 16.11 -16.31
C LEU A 252 -5.46 17.13 -17.36
N HIS A 253 -4.62 18.10 -17.73
CA HIS A 253 -4.92 19.00 -18.84
C HIS A 253 -4.94 18.30 -20.21
N GLY A 254 -4.22 17.20 -20.40
CA GLY A 254 -4.28 16.40 -21.62
C GLY A 254 -5.51 15.49 -21.67
N GLU A 255 -5.77 14.79 -20.56
CA GLU A 255 -6.77 13.71 -20.47
C GLU A 255 -8.18 14.20 -20.10
N LEU A 256 -8.26 15.26 -19.30
CA LEU A 256 -9.50 15.80 -18.71
C LEU A 256 -9.76 17.26 -19.11
N ARG A 257 -9.17 17.76 -20.20
CA ARG A 257 -9.35 19.16 -20.62
C ARG A 257 -10.84 19.48 -20.83
N GLY A 258 -11.34 20.48 -20.11
CA GLY A 258 -12.73 20.93 -20.21
C GLY A 258 -13.75 19.99 -19.57
N GLU A 259 -13.29 18.95 -18.86
CA GLU A 259 -14.15 18.13 -18.02
C GLU A 259 -14.45 18.87 -16.70
N ASP A 260 -15.71 18.81 -16.29
CA ASP A 260 -16.17 19.43 -15.05
C ASP A 260 -15.87 18.50 -13.88
N VAL A 261 -14.97 18.91 -12.97
CA VAL A 261 -14.51 18.11 -11.83
C VAL A 261 -15.06 18.68 -10.53
N ILE A 262 -15.74 17.84 -9.76
CA ILE A 262 -16.35 18.18 -8.47
C ILE A 262 -15.75 17.26 -7.41
N VAL A 263 -15.24 17.82 -6.31
CA VAL A 263 -14.83 17.07 -5.12
C VAL A 263 -15.90 17.23 -4.05
N VAL A 264 -16.23 16.15 -3.35
CA VAL A 264 -17.17 16.18 -2.22
C VAL A 264 -16.52 15.53 -1.00
N SER A 265 -16.36 16.28 0.09
CA SER A 265 -15.80 15.78 1.35
C SER A 265 -16.49 16.41 2.56
N ASN A 266 -16.53 15.69 3.68
CA ASN A 266 -17.19 16.20 4.88
C ASN A 266 -16.48 17.46 5.39
N ARG A 267 -15.14 17.45 5.43
CA ARG A 267 -14.33 18.60 5.83
C ARG A 267 -13.96 19.46 4.63
N GLU A 268 -14.00 20.77 4.82
CA GLU A 268 -13.54 21.75 3.85
C GLU A 268 -12.02 22.01 3.94
N PRO A 269 -11.37 22.46 2.86
CA PRO A 269 -9.93 22.75 2.84
C PRO A 269 -9.54 24.09 3.49
N TYR A 270 -10.48 25.02 3.66
CA TYR A 270 -10.27 26.34 4.25
C TYR A 270 -11.44 26.69 5.18
N ILE A 271 -11.17 26.79 6.48
CA ILE A 271 -12.19 27.09 7.51
C ILE A 271 -12.01 28.53 7.95
N HIS A 272 -13.08 29.33 7.95
CA HIS A 272 -13.03 30.72 8.42
C HIS A 272 -13.53 30.78 9.86
N GLN A 273 -12.64 31.15 10.78
CA GLN A 273 -12.95 31.32 12.19
C GLN A 273 -13.03 32.79 12.58
N ARG A 274 -14.07 33.15 13.33
CA ARG A 274 -14.16 34.44 14.00
C ARG A 274 -13.21 34.48 15.20
N ARG A 275 -12.29 35.44 15.22
CA ARG A 275 -11.45 35.77 16.38
C ARG A 275 -11.56 37.27 16.67
N GLY A 276 -12.36 37.61 17.68
CA GLY A 276 -12.74 39.00 17.96
C GLY A 276 -13.41 39.63 16.74
N ASP A 277 -12.92 40.78 16.29
CA ASP A 277 -13.43 41.48 15.10
C ASP A 277 -12.84 40.96 13.78
N SER A 278 -11.86 40.07 13.83
CA SER A 278 -11.16 39.55 12.64
C SER A 278 -11.65 38.15 12.23
N VAL A 279 -11.52 37.84 10.94
CA VAL A 279 -11.73 36.50 10.39
C VAL A 279 -10.37 35.91 10.06
N GLU A 280 -10.03 34.80 10.71
CA GLU A 280 -8.81 34.05 10.44
C GLU A 280 -9.13 32.81 9.60
N VAL A 281 -8.27 32.52 8.62
CA VAL A 281 -8.39 31.33 7.78
C VAL A 281 -7.53 30.22 8.37
N GLN A 282 -8.17 29.16 8.84
CA GLN A 282 -7.51 27.96 9.31
C GLN A 282 -7.49 26.90 8.21
N ARG A 283 -6.31 26.32 7.95
CA ARG A 283 -6.19 25.12 7.10
C ARG A 283 -6.15 23.88 8.00
N PRO A 284 -7.09 22.94 7.87
CA PRO A 284 -7.04 21.71 8.65
C PRO A 284 -5.87 20.84 8.19
N ALA A 285 -5.14 20.26 9.14
CA ALA A 285 -4.13 19.25 8.86
C ALA A 285 -4.81 17.97 8.34
N SER A 286 -4.93 17.85 7.02
CA SER A 286 -5.63 16.75 6.35
C SER A 286 -4.90 16.36 5.08
N GLY A 287 -4.34 15.14 5.06
CA GLY A 287 -3.67 14.60 3.87
C GLY A 287 -4.58 14.54 2.63
N LEU A 288 -5.91 14.48 2.83
CA LEU A 288 -6.90 14.58 1.75
C LEU A 288 -6.91 15.96 1.08
N VAL A 289 -6.77 17.04 1.85
CA VAL A 289 -6.71 18.41 1.33
C VAL A 289 -5.45 18.59 0.50
N THR A 290 -4.30 18.21 1.04
CA THR A 290 -3.01 18.25 0.34
C THR A 290 -3.04 17.46 -0.97
N ALA A 291 -3.75 16.32 -0.99
CA ALA A 291 -3.86 15.45 -2.15
C ALA A 291 -4.70 16.02 -3.29
N LEU A 292 -5.88 16.55 -2.95
CA LEU A 292 -6.90 16.92 -3.93
C LEU A 292 -6.81 18.39 -4.34
N GLU A 293 -6.21 19.27 -3.52
CA GLU A 293 -6.08 20.68 -3.87
C GLU A 293 -5.32 20.92 -5.19
N PRO A 294 -4.19 20.25 -5.50
CA PRO A 294 -3.53 20.38 -6.79
C PRO A 294 -4.43 20.05 -7.97
N ILE A 295 -5.31 19.05 -7.83
CA ILE A 295 -6.31 18.65 -8.82
C ILE A 295 -7.34 19.76 -9.00
N MET A 296 -7.85 20.31 -7.89
CA MET A 296 -8.84 21.40 -7.93
C MET A 296 -8.29 22.66 -8.60
N ARG A 297 -7.04 23.00 -8.31
CA ARG A 297 -6.33 24.11 -8.96
C ARG A 297 -6.09 23.86 -10.45
N ALA A 298 -5.87 22.61 -10.86
CA ALA A 298 -5.65 22.24 -12.27
C ALA A 298 -6.93 22.35 -13.12
N CYS A 299 -8.04 21.90 -12.55
CA CYS A 299 -9.31 21.74 -13.27
C CYS A 299 -10.25 22.95 -13.09
N SER A 300 -9.89 23.93 -12.25
CA SER A 300 -10.77 25.03 -11.82
C SER A 300 -12.15 24.50 -11.37
N GLY A 301 -12.13 23.39 -10.63
CA GLY A 301 -13.32 22.65 -10.21
C GLY A 301 -14.05 23.28 -9.02
N THR A 302 -15.12 22.61 -8.59
CA THR A 302 -15.88 22.99 -7.37
C THR A 302 -15.64 21.97 -6.26
N TRP A 303 -15.27 22.43 -5.07
CA TRP A 303 -15.15 21.61 -3.87
C TRP A 303 -16.38 21.79 -2.99
N ILE A 304 -17.22 20.76 -2.85
CA ILE A 304 -18.41 20.77 -2.00
C ILE A 304 -18.07 20.19 -0.62
N ALA A 305 -18.31 20.95 0.44
CA ALA A 305 -18.02 20.51 1.81
C ALA A 305 -18.98 21.13 2.85
N HIS A 306 -19.03 20.55 4.05
CA HIS A 306 -19.74 21.17 5.17
C HIS A 306 -19.00 22.43 5.62
N GLY A 307 -19.71 23.57 5.70
CA GLY A 307 -19.16 24.81 6.25
C GLY A 307 -19.23 24.80 7.78
N SER A 308 -18.09 24.58 8.42
CA SER A 308 -17.99 24.29 9.86
C SER A 308 -17.43 25.45 10.69
N GLY A 309 -16.83 26.44 10.04
CA GLY A 309 -16.24 27.61 10.68
C GLY A 309 -17.28 28.62 11.17
N SER A 310 -16.97 29.27 12.29
CA SER A 310 -17.85 30.27 12.90
C SER A 310 -18.09 31.51 12.05
N ALA A 311 -17.20 31.82 11.10
CA ALA A 311 -17.33 32.93 10.16
C ALA A 311 -17.60 32.46 8.71
N ASP A 312 -17.88 31.16 8.50
CA ASP A 312 -18.03 30.62 7.16
C ASP A 312 -19.23 31.16 6.40
N ARG A 313 -20.34 31.42 7.10
CA ARG A 313 -21.56 32.00 6.52
C ARG A 313 -21.37 33.44 6.06
N GLU A 314 -20.40 34.13 6.62
CA GLU A 314 -20.15 35.55 6.37
C GLU A 314 -19.17 35.78 5.22
N THR A 315 -18.47 34.72 4.81
CA THR A 315 -17.41 34.76 3.80
C THR A 315 -17.84 34.19 2.45
N VAL A 316 -19.08 33.72 2.34
CA VAL A 316 -19.65 33.16 1.10
C VAL A 316 -20.45 34.19 0.32
N ASP A 317 -20.60 33.94 -0.98
CA ASP A 317 -21.53 34.66 -1.85
C ASP A 317 -23.00 34.20 -1.62
N ARG A 318 -23.92 34.78 -2.39
CA ARG A 318 -25.36 34.43 -2.35
C ARG A 318 -25.70 32.99 -2.72
N HIS A 319 -24.73 32.23 -3.26
CA HIS A 319 -24.87 30.82 -3.61
C HIS A 319 -24.04 29.94 -2.66
N ASP A 320 -23.67 30.42 -1.48
CA ASP A 320 -22.83 29.71 -0.52
C ASP A 320 -21.44 29.33 -1.04
N ARG A 321 -20.90 30.11 -1.99
CA ARG A 321 -19.58 29.85 -2.60
C ARG A 321 -18.51 30.80 -2.08
N VAL A 322 -17.29 30.30 -1.95
CA VAL A 322 -16.10 31.12 -1.65
C VAL A 322 -14.96 30.73 -2.58
N ALA A 323 -14.27 31.72 -3.14
CA ALA A 323 -13.14 31.49 -4.03
C ALA A 323 -11.85 31.31 -3.20
N VAL A 324 -11.09 30.26 -3.52
CA VAL A 324 -9.90 29.87 -2.74
C VAL A 324 -8.74 29.44 -3.65
N PRO A 325 -7.48 29.50 -3.18
CA PRO A 325 -7.02 30.10 -1.91
C PRO A 325 -7.26 31.62 -1.82
N PRO A 326 -7.40 32.21 -0.61
CA PRO A 326 -7.72 33.63 -0.44
C PRO A 326 -6.76 34.60 -1.16
N GLU A 327 -5.46 34.28 -1.16
CA GLU A 327 -4.42 35.13 -1.76
C GLU A 327 -4.43 35.09 -3.30
N LYS A 328 -4.76 33.93 -3.88
CA LYS A 328 -4.78 33.72 -5.33
C LYS A 328 -5.87 32.73 -5.69
N PRO A 329 -7.12 33.19 -5.88
CA PRO A 329 -8.24 32.33 -6.18
C PRO A 329 -8.00 31.46 -7.41
N ALA A 330 -8.11 30.15 -7.24
CA ALA A 330 -7.83 29.15 -8.28
C ALA A 330 -8.99 28.15 -8.49
N TYR A 331 -9.81 27.94 -7.46
CA TYR A 331 -11.01 27.10 -7.51
C TYR A 331 -12.05 27.64 -6.51
N GLN A 332 -13.24 27.04 -6.48
CA GLN A 332 -14.32 27.47 -5.60
C GLN A 332 -14.68 26.37 -4.60
N ILE A 333 -14.97 26.76 -3.37
CA ILE A 333 -15.65 25.90 -2.39
C ILE A 333 -17.13 26.26 -2.43
N ARG A 334 -18.00 25.24 -2.48
CA ARG A 334 -19.43 25.36 -2.22
C ARG A 334 -19.71 24.78 -0.83
N ARG A 335 -20.19 25.61 0.09
CA ARG A 335 -20.52 25.18 1.45
C ARG A 335 -21.93 24.65 1.52
N VAL A 336 -22.07 23.51 2.19
CA VAL A 336 -23.35 22.92 2.57
C VAL A 336 -23.56 23.18 4.05
N TRP A 337 -24.72 23.69 4.40
CA TRP A 337 -25.06 24.03 5.78
C TRP A 337 -25.81 22.89 6.45
N LEU A 338 -25.33 22.46 7.62
CA LEU A 338 -26.01 21.51 8.48
C LEU A 338 -26.63 22.22 9.68
N THR A 339 -27.80 21.75 10.10
CA THR A 339 -28.36 22.11 11.39
C THR A 339 -27.63 21.36 12.51
N ALA A 340 -27.75 21.82 13.76
CA ALA A 340 -27.15 21.12 14.89
C ALA A 340 -27.69 19.68 15.04
N GLU A 341 -28.97 19.45 14.71
CA GLU A 341 -29.60 18.13 14.74
C GLU A 341 -29.05 17.22 13.62
N GLU A 342 -28.89 17.76 12.41
CA GLU A 342 -28.24 17.03 11.31
C GLU A 342 -26.80 16.68 11.68
N GLU A 343 -26.01 17.61 12.20
CA GLU A 343 -24.63 17.36 12.61
C GLU A 343 -24.54 16.30 13.73
N ALA A 344 -25.42 16.40 14.73
CA ALA A 344 -25.52 15.42 15.81
C ALA A 344 -25.81 14.01 15.28
N GLY A 345 -26.85 13.85 14.46
CA GLY A 345 -27.26 12.52 13.96
C GLY A 345 -26.34 11.95 12.88
N TYR A 346 -25.92 12.75 11.90
CA TYR A 346 -25.08 12.29 10.79
C TYR A 346 -23.61 12.15 11.17
N TYR A 347 -23.00 13.17 11.77
CA TYR A 347 -21.55 13.21 11.98
C TYR A 347 -21.17 12.54 13.30
N TYR A 348 -21.74 12.98 14.43
CA TYR A 348 -21.42 12.37 15.72
C TYR A 348 -22.03 10.97 15.83
N GLY A 349 -23.32 10.84 15.48
CA GLY A 349 -24.07 9.59 15.52
C GLY A 349 -23.61 8.55 14.50
N LEU A 350 -24.26 8.47 13.34
CA LEU A 350 -24.04 7.34 12.43
C LEU A 350 -22.59 7.24 11.96
N ALA A 351 -21.96 8.34 11.56
CA ALA A 351 -20.61 8.29 11.01
C ALA A 351 -19.56 7.89 12.06
N ASN A 352 -19.56 8.52 13.25
CA ASN A 352 -18.48 8.37 14.23
C ASN A 352 -18.77 7.42 15.40
N GLU A 353 -20.03 7.22 15.81
CA GLU A 353 -20.42 6.18 16.77
C GLU A 353 -20.86 4.88 16.08
N GLY A 354 -21.31 4.93 14.82
CA GLY A 354 -21.74 3.76 14.05
C GLY A 354 -20.64 3.20 13.14
N LEU A 355 -20.39 3.86 12.01
CA LEU A 355 -19.53 3.37 10.92
C LEU A 355 -18.04 3.35 11.29
N TRP A 356 -17.55 4.34 12.04
CA TRP A 356 -16.15 4.41 12.46
C TRP A 356 -15.72 3.18 13.28
N PRO A 357 -16.33 2.88 14.46
CA PRO A 357 -15.97 1.69 15.22
C PRO A 357 -16.22 0.39 14.46
N LEU A 358 -17.33 0.31 13.69
CA LEU A 358 -17.65 -0.84 12.83
C LEU A 358 -16.49 -1.17 11.87
N CYS A 359 -16.04 -0.17 11.11
CA CYS A 359 -15.06 -0.38 10.05
C CYS A 359 -13.64 -0.52 10.60
N HIS A 360 -13.36 0.06 11.76
CA HIS A 360 -12.08 -0.14 12.43
C HIS A 360 -11.98 -1.46 13.19
N ILE A 361 -13.07 -2.24 13.26
CA ILE A 361 -13.19 -3.42 14.13
C ILE A 361 -12.67 -3.05 15.53
N ALA A 362 -13.05 -1.85 15.98
CA ALA A 362 -12.55 -1.31 17.22
C ALA A 362 -13.11 -2.13 18.38
N HIS A 363 -12.38 -2.17 19.50
CA HIS A 363 -12.89 -2.72 20.76
C HIS A 363 -13.98 -1.83 21.41
N VAL A 364 -14.56 -0.93 20.62
CA VAL A 364 -15.70 -0.06 20.95
C VAL A 364 -16.88 -0.54 20.13
N ARG A 365 -18.00 -0.83 20.80
CA ARG A 365 -19.20 -1.33 20.14
C ARG A 365 -19.82 -0.21 19.28
N PRO A 366 -20.13 -0.47 17.99
CA PRO A 366 -20.83 0.51 17.18
C PRO A 366 -22.27 0.69 17.65
N THR A 367 -22.74 1.93 17.64
CA THR A 367 -24.10 2.30 18.02
C THR A 367 -24.90 2.73 16.80
N PHE A 368 -26.09 2.13 16.65
CA PHE A 368 -27.00 2.41 15.52
C PHE A 368 -28.35 2.89 16.03
N ARG A 369 -28.73 4.10 15.67
CA ARG A 369 -30.00 4.73 16.03
C ARG A 369 -30.74 5.13 14.76
N SER A 370 -32.05 4.84 14.68
CA SER A 370 -32.85 5.13 13.50
C SER A 370 -32.94 6.63 13.18
N GLY A 371 -32.95 7.48 14.22
CA GLY A 371 -32.86 8.94 14.06
C GLY A 371 -31.57 9.37 13.37
N ASP A 372 -30.42 8.85 13.81
CA ASP A 372 -29.11 9.13 13.21
C ASP A 372 -29.05 8.67 11.76
N TRP A 373 -29.60 7.50 11.45
CA TRP A 373 -29.73 7.02 10.07
C TRP A 373 -30.56 7.96 9.19
N ALA A 374 -31.71 8.43 9.69
CA ALA A 374 -32.54 9.38 8.97
C ALA A 374 -31.79 10.68 8.67
N GLN A 375 -31.03 11.20 9.64
CA GLN A 375 -30.16 12.36 9.43
C GLN A 375 -29.03 12.06 8.44
N TYR A 376 -28.40 10.89 8.50
CA TYR A 376 -27.36 10.50 7.55
C TYR A 376 -27.85 10.44 6.10
N VAL A 377 -29.04 9.87 5.88
CA VAL A 377 -29.71 9.87 4.58
C VAL A 377 -30.05 11.30 4.12
N ALA A 378 -30.60 12.13 5.03
CA ALA A 378 -30.98 13.51 4.72
C ALA A 378 -29.77 14.36 4.31
N VAL A 379 -28.66 14.24 5.05
CA VAL A 379 -27.41 14.93 4.74
C VAL A 379 -26.81 14.46 3.42
N ASN A 380 -26.71 13.14 3.19
CA ASN A 380 -26.23 12.62 1.90
C ASN A 380 -27.08 13.15 0.72
N ARG A 381 -28.40 13.24 0.89
CA ARG A 381 -29.30 13.81 -0.12
C ARG A 381 -29.09 15.32 -0.32
N LYS A 382 -28.81 16.07 0.75
CA LYS A 382 -28.48 17.51 0.65
C LYS A 382 -27.20 17.72 -0.17
N PHE A 383 -26.18 16.89 0.06
CA PHE A 383 -24.95 16.91 -0.73
C PHE A 383 -25.16 16.48 -2.18
N ALA A 384 -26.02 15.48 -2.45
CA ALA A 384 -26.35 15.06 -3.82
C ALA A 384 -26.95 16.22 -4.64
N ARG A 385 -27.91 16.96 -4.05
CA ARG A 385 -28.51 18.16 -4.67
C ARG A 385 -27.47 19.26 -4.90
N ALA A 386 -26.56 19.47 -3.95
CA ALA A 386 -25.47 20.43 -4.12
C ALA A 386 -24.60 20.05 -5.34
N VAL A 387 -24.21 18.77 -5.48
CA VAL A 387 -23.48 18.27 -6.65
C VAL A 387 -24.23 18.53 -7.95
N ALA A 388 -25.52 18.19 -8.01
CA ALA A 388 -26.33 18.38 -9.20
C ALA A 388 -26.47 19.85 -9.60
N SER A 389 -26.61 20.75 -8.62
CA SER A 389 -26.69 22.20 -8.87
C SER A 389 -25.37 22.85 -9.30
N GLU A 390 -24.23 22.30 -8.87
CA GLU A 390 -22.90 22.80 -9.24
C GLU A 390 -22.39 22.21 -10.56
N ALA A 391 -22.97 21.08 -11.00
CA ALA A 391 -22.59 20.44 -12.26
C ALA A 391 -22.88 21.34 -13.47
N LYS A 392 -21.82 21.67 -14.21
CA LYS A 392 -21.85 22.47 -15.44
C LYS A 392 -22.17 21.63 -16.67
N THR A 393 -22.00 20.31 -16.57
CA THR A 393 -22.24 19.36 -17.67
C THR A 393 -23.10 18.19 -17.20
N LYS A 394 -23.66 17.42 -18.14
CA LYS A 394 -24.43 16.20 -17.83
C LYS A 394 -23.56 15.02 -17.38
N ALA A 395 -22.25 15.07 -17.64
CA ALA A 395 -21.32 13.98 -17.39
C ALA A 395 -20.06 14.45 -16.62
N PRO A 396 -20.22 15.10 -15.44
CA PRO A 396 -19.09 15.57 -14.65
C PRO A 396 -18.31 14.40 -14.05
N ILE A 397 -17.08 14.66 -13.61
CA ILE A 397 -16.30 13.75 -12.78
C ILE A 397 -16.50 14.16 -11.33
N VAL A 398 -17.07 13.26 -10.52
CA VAL A 398 -17.36 13.54 -9.10
C VAL A 398 -16.52 12.65 -8.21
N LEU A 399 -15.67 13.26 -7.38
CA LEU A 399 -14.77 12.62 -6.44
C LEU A 399 -15.40 12.66 -5.03
N VAL A 400 -16.09 11.59 -4.65
CA VAL A 400 -16.73 11.44 -3.33
C VAL A 400 -15.74 10.89 -2.31
N GLN A 401 -15.57 11.59 -1.19
CA GLN A 401 -14.57 11.26 -0.20
C GLN A 401 -15.20 10.72 1.10
N ASP A 402 -14.82 9.48 1.40
CA ASP A 402 -14.87 8.84 2.71
C ASP A 402 -16.25 8.40 3.25
N TYR A 403 -16.21 7.70 4.38
CA TYR A 403 -17.34 6.99 5.02
C TYR A 403 -18.54 7.85 5.41
N HIS A 404 -18.38 9.17 5.45
CA HIS A 404 -19.50 10.08 5.68
C HIS A 404 -20.51 10.05 4.52
N PHE A 405 -20.08 9.65 3.33
CA PHE A 405 -20.87 9.75 2.11
C PHE A 405 -21.08 8.40 1.42
N ALA A 406 -21.42 7.35 2.17
CA ALA A 406 -21.62 6.04 1.59
C ALA A 406 -22.83 5.96 0.65
N LEU A 407 -23.88 6.77 0.88
CA LEU A 407 -25.10 6.77 0.06
C LEU A 407 -25.04 7.74 -1.11
N LEU A 408 -24.21 8.78 -0.97
CA LEU A 408 -24.08 9.86 -1.93
C LEU A 408 -23.83 9.41 -3.38
N PRO A 409 -22.99 8.39 -3.69
CA PRO A 409 -22.71 8.04 -5.08
C PRO A 409 -23.95 7.58 -5.84
N ARG A 410 -24.80 6.78 -5.19
CA ARG A 410 -26.08 6.37 -5.77
C ARG A 410 -27.02 7.55 -5.96
N MET A 411 -27.14 8.44 -4.97
CA MET A 411 -28.01 9.61 -5.07
C MET A 411 -27.56 10.57 -6.18
N ILE A 412 -26.24 10.79 -6.34
CA ILE A 412 -25.70 11.55 -7.47
C ILE A 412 -26.04 10.86 -8.80
N ARG A 413 -25.91 9.53 -8.87
CA ARG A 413 -26.22 8.76 -10.09
C ARG A 413 -27.68 8.88 -10.51
N GLU A 414 -28.59 9.01 -9.55
CA GLU A 414 -30.03 9.19 -9.80
C GLU A 414 -30.32 10.56 -10.43
N GLU A 415 -29.60 11.61 -10.01
CA GLU A 415 -29.73 12.98 -10.57
C GLU A 415 -28.88 13.21 -11.83
N LEU A 416 -27.70 12.58 -11.92
CA LEU A 416 -26.72 12.69 -12.99
C LEU A 416 -26.29 11.29 -13.48
N PRO A 417 -27.09 10.64 -14.34
CA PRO A 417 -26.83 9.27 -14.79
C PRO A 417 -25.48 9.07 -15.49
N ASP A 418 -25.05 10.08 -16.26
CA ASP A 418 -23.82 10.05 -17.07
C ASP A 418 -22.56 10.50 -16.30
N ALA A 419 -22.68 10.88 -15.02
CA ALA A 419 -21.54 11.30 -14.21
C ALA A 419 -20.52 10.17 -14.06
N THR A 420 -19.22 10.48 -14.06
CA THR A 420 -18.19 9.51 -13.65
C THR A 420 -17.92 9.71 -12.17
N ILE A 421 -18.44 8.82 -11.33
CA ILE A 421 -18.37 8.95 -9.87
C ILE A 421 -17.23 8.07 -9.35
N ILE A 422 -16.27 8.68 -8.68
CA ILE A 422 -15.13 8.03 -8.06
C ILE A 422 -15.30 8.21 -6.56
N THR A 423 -15.54 7.11 -5.84
CA THR A 423 -15.58 7.14 -4.38
C THR A 423 -14.30 6.58 -3.84
N PHE A 424 -13.70 7.26 -2.87
CA PHE A 424 -12.54 6.75 -2.17
C PHE A 424 -12.84 6.58 -0.67
N TRP A 425 -12.64 5.38 -0.15
CA TRP A 425 -12.88 5.00 1.24
C TRP A 425 -11.54 5.03 2.01
N HIS A 426 -11.38 6.01 2.92
CA HIS A 426 -10.09 6.28 3.58
C HIS A 426 -9.87 5.48 4.86
N ILE A 427 -10.94 5.00 5.48
CA ILE A 427 -10.84 4.12 6.65
C ILE A 427 -10.68 2.66 6.18
N PRO A 428 -10.36 1.72 7.07
CA PRO A 428 -10.36 0.31 6.72
C PRO A 428 -11.74 -0.18 6.27
N TRP A 429 -11.78 -1.29 5.54
CA TRP A 429 -13.02 -2.01 5.27
C TRP A 429 -13.02 -3.33 6.07
N PRO A 430 -14.03 -3.58 6.94
CA PRO A 430 -14.05 -4.73 7.82
C PRO A 430 -14.35 -6.02 7.03
N ASN A 431 -14.15 -7.18 7.66
CA ASN A 431 -14.61 -8.44 7.07
C ASN A 431 -16.15 -8.50 6.99
N PRO A 432 -16.73 -9.38 6.15
CA PRO A 432 -18.17 -9.44 5.96
C PRO A 432 -18.96 -9.72 7.25
N GLU A 433 -18.45 -10.58 8.13
CA GLU A 433 -19.08 -10.92 9.41
C GLU A 433 -19.22 -9.69 10.31
N SER A 434 -18.14 -8.92 10.46
CA SER A 434 -18.15 -7.67 11.22
C SER A 434 -19.06 -6.63 10.56
N PHE A 435 -19.06 -6.51 9.24
CA PHE A 435 -19.93 -5.55 8.55
C PHE A 435 -21.43 -5.87 8.72
N SER A 436 -21.79 -7.16 8.78
CA SER A 436 -23.19 -7.62 8.86
C SER A 436 -23.96 -7.13 10.09
N ILE A 437 -23.28 -6.60 11.11
CA ILE A 437 -23.95 -6.01 12.29
C ILE A 437 -24.60 -4.66 11.98
N CYS A 438 -24.27 -4.02 10.85
CA CYS A 438 -24.88 -2.76 10.44
C CYS A 438 -26.33 -2.99 9.95
N PRO A 439 -27.35 -2.40 10.61
CA PRO A 439 -28.75 -2.62 10.23
C PRO A 439 -29.09 -2.15 8.81
N TRP A 440 -28.34 -1.17 8.29
CA TRP A 440 -28.51 -0.60 6.96
C TRP A 440 -27.37 -0.98 6.01
N GLY A 441 -26.77 -2.16 6.24
CA GLY A 441 -25.63 -2.64 5.48
C GLY A 441 -25.92 -2.72 3.98
N GLU A 442 -27.11 -3.20 3.59
CA GLU A 442 -27.51 -3.28 2.19
C GLU A 442 -27.60 -1.90 1.53
N GLU A 443 -28.19 -0.92 2.20
CA GLU A 443 -28.32 0.45 1.70
C GLU A 443 -26.95 1.12 1.56
N VAL A 444 -26.06 0.92 2.53
CA VAL A 444 -24.67 1.42 2.48
C VAL A 444 -23.93 0.82 1.28
N LEU A 445 -24.00 -0.49 1.09
CA LEU A 445 -23.37 -1.18 -0.05
C LEU A 445 -23.96 -0.72 -1.39
N ALA A 446 -25.29 -0.66 -1.50
CA ALA A 446 -25.97 -0.18 -2.70
C ALA A 446 -25.65 1.29 -3.00
N GLY A 447 -25.45 2.10 -1.95
CA GLY A 447 -24.96 3.47 -2.03
C GLY A 447 -23.58 3.56 -2.68
N LEU A 448 -22.62 2.78 -2.16
CA LEU A 448 -21.24 2.73 -2.65
C LEU A 448 -21.15 2.15 -4.07
N LEU A 449 -22.00 1.19 -4.42
CA LEU A 449 -22.12 0.64 -5.77
C LEU A 449 -22.80 1.60 -6.77
N GLY A 450 -23.21 2.80 -6.33
CA GLY A 450 -23.52 3.92 -7.22
C GLY A 450 -22.29 4.49 -7.94
N SER A 451 -21.08 4.15 -7.50
CA SER A 451 -19.82 4.63 -8.05
C SER A 451 -19.44 3.93 -9.36
N SER A 452 -18.75 4.66 -10.23
CA SER A 452 -18.05 4.08 -11.39
C SER A 452 -16.76 3.39 -10.93
N ILE A 453 -16.03 4.02 -10.02
CA ILE A 453 -14.83 3.47 -9.38
C ILE A 453 -15.00 3.61 -7.86
N LEU A 454 -14.75 2.53 -7.12
CA LEU A 454 -14.64 2.52 -5.67
C LEU A 454 -13.20 2.16 -5.28
N GLY A 455 -12.52 3.12 -4.66
CA GLY A 455 -11.12 3.03 -4.27
C GLY A 455 -10.93 2.71 -2.78
N PHE A 456 -9.95 1.86 -2.48
CA PHE A 456 -9.47 1.56 -1.13
C PHE A 456 -7.95 1.65 -1.04
N HIS A 457 -7.40 1.79 0.17
CA HIS A 457 -5.96 1.82 0.38
C HIS A 457 -5.22 0.52 0.07
N THR A 458 -5.79 -0.62 0.47
CA THR A 458 -5.13 -1.92 0.41
C THR A 458 -5.92 -2.91 -0.44
N GLN A 459 -5.23 -3.91 -1.00
CA GLN A 459 -5.89 -5.01 -1.70
C GLN A 459 -6.78 -5.82 -0.74
N PHE A 460 -6.37 -5.93 0.52
CA PHE A 460 -7.15 -6.60 1.56
C PHE A 460 -8.52 -5.96 1.75
N HIS A 461 -8.60 -4.62 1.81
CA HIS A 461 -9.89 -3.91 1.90
C HIS A 461 -10.74 -4.10 0.63
N CYS A 462 -10.12 -4.14 -0.56
CA CYS A 462 -10.83 -4.44 -1.81
C CYS A 462 -11.47 -5.83 -1.78
N ASN A 463 -10.71 -6.84 -1.33
CA ASN A 463 -11.19 -8.22 -1.22
C ASN A 463 -12.35 -8.31 -0.23
N ASN A 464 -12.18 -7.75 0.97
CA ASN A 464 -13.23 -7.75 1.99
C ASN A 464 -14.51 -7.06 1.49
N PHE A 465 -14.40 -5.93 0.79
CA PHE A 465 -15.57 -5.24 0.22
C PHE A 465 -16.31 -6.14 -0.79
N VAL A 466 -15.56 -6.76 -1.71
CA VAL A 466 -16.13 -7.67 -2.70
C VAL A 466 -16.82 -8.87 -2.02
N ASP A 467 -16.18 -9.47 -1.03
CA ASP A 467 -16.76 -10.57 -0.23
C ASP A 467 -18.00 -10.12 0.56
N THR A 468 -18.01 -8.88 1.03
CA THR A 468 -19.15 -8.29 1.77
C THR A 468 -20.35 -8.15 0.84
N VAL A 469 -20.14 -7.62 -0.37
CA VAL A 469 -21.18 -7.49 -1.40
C VAL A 469 -21.72 -8.85 -1.84
N ASP A 470 -20.83 -9.81 -2.12
CA ASP A 470 -21.18 -11.16 -2.58
C ASP A 470 -22.11 -11.90 -1.59
N ARG A 471 -22.00 -11.57 -0.30
CA ARG A 471 -22.79 -12.19 0.77
C ARG A 471 -24.11 -11.46 1.08
N LEU A 472 -24.12 -10.14 1.01
CA LEU A 472 -25.25 -9.31 1.47
C LEU A 472 -26.16 -8.84 0.34
N LEU A 473 -25.68 -8.80 -0.91
CA LEU A 473 -26.45 -8.32 -2.05
C LEU A 473 -26.49 -9.35 -3.17
N GLU A 474 -27.61 -9.39 -3.90
CA GLU A 474 -27.74 -10.14 -5.16
C GLU A 474 -27.01 -9.41 -6.31
N ALA A 475 -25.70 -9.18 -6.16
CA ALA A 475 -24.86 -8.53 -7.14
C ALA A 475 -24.00 -9.56 -7.89
N ARG A 476 -23.73 -9.29 -9.18
CA ARG A 476 -22.79 -10.11 -9.94
C ARG A 476 -21.37 -9.62 -9.70
N VAL A 477 -20.58 -10.43 -9.01
CA VAL A 477 -19.16 -10.15 -8.75
C VAL A 477 -18.27 -10.85 -9.78
N ASP A 478 -17.33 -10.11 -10.36
CA ASP A 478 -16.20 -10.63 -11.12
C ASP A 478 -14.91 -10.40 -10.33
N ARG A 479 -14.40 -11.47 -9.73
CA ARG A 479 -13.19 -11.47 -8.88
C ARG A 479 -11.89 -11.34 -9.67
N GLU A 480 -11.86 -11.70 -10.95
CA GLU A 480 -10.66 -11.54 -11.78
C GLU A 480 -10.44 -10.08 -12.11
N SER A 481 -11.51 -9.38 -12.50
CA SER A 481 -11.42 -7.97 -12.88
C SER A 481 -11.68 -6.99 -11.74
N PHE A 482 -12.05 -7.49 -10.55
CA PHE A 482 -12.53 -6.70 -9.41
C PHE A 482 -13.64 -5.74 -9.83
N THR A 483 -14.68 -6.29 -10.46
CA THR A 483 -15.86 -5.49 -10.83
C THR A 483 -17.12 -6.08 -10.26
N VAL A 484 -18.02 -5.22 -9.78
CA VAL A 484 -19.31 -5.59 -9.21
C VAL A 484 -20.39 -5.00 -10.08
N SER A 485 -21.39 -5.80 -10.46
CA SER A 485 -22.55 -5.33 -11.21
C SER A 485 -23.84 -5.47 -10.40
N LEU A 486 -24.52 -4.35 -10.15
CA LEU A 486 -25.81 -4.28 -9.45
C LEU A 486 -26.83 -3.59 -10.36
N GLY A 487 -27.95 -4.26 -10.65
CA GLY A 487 -28.99 -3.71 -11.53
C GLY A 487 -28.49 -3.34 -12.93
N GLY A 488 -27.51 -4.08 -13.46
CA GLY A 488 -26.88 -3.81 -14.76
C GLY A 488 -25.85 -2.67 -14.78
N LYS A 489 -25.64 -1.96 -13.67
CA LYS A 489 -24.59 -0.94 -13.53
C LYS A 489 -23.33 -1.56 -12.93
N GLN A 490 -22.18 -1.23 -13.49
CA GLN A 490 -20.89 -1.81 -13.11
C GLN A 490 -20.04 -0.80 -12.32
N THR A 491 -19.49 -1.25 -11.20
CA THR A 491 -18.53 -0.54 -10.35
C THR A 491 -17.20 -1.27 -10.38
N ALA A 492 -16.10 -0.56 -10.68
CA ALA A 492 -14.76 -1.09 -10.57
C ALA A 492 -14.21 -0.87 -9.15
N VAL A 493 -13.80 -1.95 -8.48
CA VAL A 493 -13.16 -1.90 -7.16
C VAL A 493 -11.64 -1.92 -7.35
N ARG A 494 -10.95 -0.93 -6.80
CA ARG A 494 -9.52 -0.70 -7.07
C ARG A 494 -8.74 -0.29 -5.83
N ARG A 495 -7.46 -0.67 -5.80
CA ARG A 495 -6.52 -0.29 -4.75
C ARG A 495 -5.75 0.97 -5.17
N TYR A 496 -5.84 2.03 -4.36
CA TYR A 496 -4.97 3.20 -4.45
C TYR A 496 -4.46 3.58 -3.05
N PRO A 497 -3.21 3.22 -2.69
CA PRO A 497 -2.64 3.62 -1.41
C PRO A 497 -2.40 5.14 -1.42
N ILE A 498 -3.00 5.85 -0.46
CA ILE A 498 -2.76 7.29 -0.32
C ILE A 498 -1.38 7.53 0.28
N SER A 499 -0.82 8.69 0.00
CA SER A 499 0.48 9.08 0.51
C SER A 499 0.53 10.58 0.77
N ILE A 500 1.72 11.11 1.02
CA ILE A 500 1.96 12.53 1.28
C ILE A 500 2.56 13.23 0.07
N ALA A 501 2.53 14.56 0.08
CA ALA A 501 3.25 15.36 -0.90
C ALA A 501 4.76 15.11 -0.76
N TRP A 502 5.43 14.97 -1.91
CA TRP A 502 6.86 14.79 -1.98
C TRP A 502 7.48 15.69 -3.05
N PRO A 503 8.62 16.34 -2.79
CA PRO A 503 9.28 16.45 -1.47
C PRO A 503 8.44 17.28 -0.47
N PRO A 504 8.73 17.21 0.84
CA PRO A 504 8.13 18.12 1.81
C PRO A 504 8.36 19.59 1.45
N GLU A 505 7.42 20.45 1.84
CA GLU A 505 7.54 21.89 1.62
C GLU A 505 8.83 22.44 2.28
N PRO A 506 9.62 23.29 1.60
CA PRO A 506 10.87 23.83 2.14
C PRO A 506 10.70 24.50 3.51
N GLU A 507 9.55 25.13 3.76
CA GLU A 507 9.18 25.80 5.00
C GLU A 507 9.18 24.84 6.21
N LEU A 508 8.80 23.58 5.99
CA LEU A 508 8.79 22.52 7.01
C LEU A 508 10.20 22.03 7.34
N MET A 509 11.16 22.25 6.44
CA MET A 509 12.53 21.73 6.50
C MET A 509 13.57 22.83 6.79
N GLN A 510 13.14 24.07 7.06
CA GLN A 510 14.04 25.23 7.26
C GLN A 510 15.05 25.05 8.40
N LYS A 511 14.64 24.40 9.50
CA LYS A 511 15.50 24.17 10.66
C LYS A 511 16.32 22.91 10.44
N ASP A 512 17.63 23.00 10.67
CA ASP A 512 18.48 21.81 10.65
C ASP A 512 18.08 20.82 11.77
N VAL A 513 18.40 19.54 11.56
CA VAL A 513 18.02 18.47 12.49
C VAL A 513 18.63 18.66 13.89
N ALA A 514 19.85 19.19 13.99
CA ALA A 514 20.52 19.38 15.28
C ALA A 514 19.87 20.51 16.10
N ALA A 515 19.44 21.58 15.44
CA ALA A 515 18.68 22.68 16.00
C ALA A 515 17.28 22.21 16.44
N CYS A 516 16.58 21.42 15.63
CA CYS A 516 15.31 20.79 16.03
C CYS A 516 15.49 19.95 17.31
N ARG A 517 16.48 19.05 17.35
CA ARG A 517 16.80 18.23 18.53
C ARG A 517 17.08 19.07 19.77
N SER A 518 17.92 20.10 19.63
CA SER A 518 18.31 20.96 20.75
C SER A 518 17.12 21.79 21.26
N ASN A 519 16.29 22.31 20.35
CA ASN A 519 15.13 23.11 20.71
C ASN A 519 14.06 22.27 21.42
N ILE A 520 13.70 21.09 20.88
CA ILE A 520 12.71 20.22 21.50
C ILE A 520 13.18 19.71 22.87
N ARG A 521 14.46 19.35 23.03
CA ARG A 521 15.00 19.00 24.36
C ARG A 521 14.87 20.16 25.34
N ARG A 522 15.32 21.35 24.96
CA ARG A 522 15.22 22.56 25.80
C ARG A 522 13.78 22.90 26.17
N MET A 523 12.86 22.88 25.20
CA MET A 523 11.44 23.20 25.41
C MET A 523 10.76 22.25 26.40
N ASN A 524 11.22 21.00 26.47
CA ASN A 524 10.67 19.99 27.38
C ASN A 524 11.57 19.76 28.62
N GLY A 525 12.57 20.61 28.87
CA GLY A 525 13.46 20.50 30.04
C GLY A 525 14.35 19.25 30.06
N LEU A 526 14.70 18.71 28.90
CA LEU A 526 15.46 17.46 28.75
C LEU A 526 16.97 17.72 28.61
N PRO A 527 17.83 16.87 29.21
CA PRO A 527 19.29 16.98 29.11
C PRO A 527 19.82 16.90 27.67
N ALA A 528 21.03 17.43 27.46
CA ALA A 528 21.76 17.22 26.22
C ALA A 528 22.05 15.71 26.04
N GLY A 529 21.76 15.18 24.85
CA GLY A 529 21.94 13.74 24.55
C GLY A 529 20.79 12.82 24.98
N HIS A 530 19.76 13.35 25.65
CA HIS A 530 18.57 12.57 26.07
C HIS A 530 17.85 11.96 24.86
N LYS A 531 17.52 10.66 24.94
CA LYS A 531 16.87 9.94 23.84
C LYS A 531 15.40 10.31 23.74
N LEU A 532 14.92 10.51 22.52
CA LEU A 532 13.56 10.98 22.25
C LEU A 532 12.76 9.99 21.40
N GLY A 533 11.60 9.57 21.89
CA GLY A 533 10.57 8.94 21.08
C GLY A 533 9.46 9.93 20.76
N ILE A 534 8.79 9.77 19.61
CA ILE A 534 7.63 10.57 19.23
C ILE A 534 6.45 9.69 18.80
N GLY A 535 5.26 10.03 19.28
CA GLY A 535 3.98 9.58 18.74
C GLY A 535 3.12 10.80 18.42
N VAL A 536 2.52 10.83 17.24
CA VAL A 536 1.63 11.91 16.81
C VAL A 536 0.34 11.29 16.33
N ASP A 537 -0.75 11.55 17.05
CA ASP A 537 -2.04 10.95 16.75
C ASP A 537 -3.18 11.92 17.07
N ARG A 538 -4.34 11.68 16.47
CA ARG A 538 -5.59 12.17 17.07
C ARG A 538 -5.86 11.36 18.33
N LEU A 539 -6.45 11.99 19.34
CA LEU A 539 -6.89 11.31 20.54
C LEU A 539 -8.12 10.45 20.21
N ASP A 540 -7.86 9.27 19.69
CA ASP A 540 -8.83 8.34 19.10
C ASP A 540 -8.45 6.91 19.50
N TYR A 541 -9.42 6.13 19.96
CA TYR A 541 -9.21 4.79 20.49
C TYR A 541 -8.61 3.79 19.47
N THR A 542 -8.65 4.11 18.18
CA THR A 542 -8.01 3.31 17.12
C THR A 542 -6.49 3.46 17.07
N LYS A 543 -5.92 4.48 17.73
CA LYS A 543 -4.50 4.86 17.60
C LYS A 543 -3.55 4.11 18.54
N GLY A 544 -4.09 3.31 19.45
CA GLY A 544 -3.31 2.45 20.33
C GLY A 544 -2.37 3.21 21.27
N ILE A 545 -2.77 4.40 21.72
CA ILE A 545 -1.94 5.24 22.61
C ILE A 545 -1.74 4.55 23.97
N VAL A 546 -2.77 3.87 24.47
CA VAL A 546 -2.72 3.11 25.73
C VAL A 546 -1.76 1.92 25.60
N GLU A 547 -1.84 1.17 24.52
CA GLU A 547 -0.95 0.04 24.22
C GLU A 547 0.50 0.50 24.09
N ARG A 548 0.72 1.65 23.45
CA ARG A 548 2.03 2.28 23.33
C ARG A 548 2.61 2.66 24.70
N PHE A 549 1.80 3.24 25.58
CA PHE A 549 2.23 3.59 26.93
C PHE A 549 2.59 2.34 27.76
N ARG A 550 1.82 1.26 27.61
CA ARG A 550 2.17 -0.04 28.20
C ARG A 550 3.49 -0.59 27.67
N ALA A 551 3.77 -0.45 26.37
CA ALA A 551 5.05 -0.86 25.79
C ALA A 551 6.23 -0.02 26.32
N ILE A 552 6.02 1.27 26.56
CA ILE A 552 7.03 2.16 27.18
C ILE A 552 7.27 1.78 28.64
N GLU A 553 6.20 1.56 29.41
CA GLU A 553 6.32 1.05 30.78
C GLU A 553 7.10 -0.27 30.79
N ARG A 554 6.75 -1.19 29.89
CA ARG A 554 7.41 -2.49 29.77
C ARG A 554 8.88 -2.38 29.38
N LEU A 555 9.23 -1.47 28.47
CA LEU A 555 10.62 -1.15 28.13
C LEU A 555 11.42 -0.75 29.38
N LEU A 556 10.87 0.14 30.21
CA LEU A 556 11.56 0.65 31.39
C LEU A 556 11.70 -0.41 32.49
N GLU A 557 10.77 -1.36 32.58
CA GLU A 557 10.92 -2.54 33.44
C GLU A 557 12.03 -3.47 32.97
N MET A 558 12.13 -3.71 31.66
CA MET A 558 13.13 -4.60 31.06
C MET A 558 14.53 -3.98 30.99
N LYS A 559 14.60 -2.65 30.89
CA LYS A 559 15.81 -1.85 30.68
C LYS A 559 15.84 -0.66 31.65
N PRO A 560 16.05 -0.91 32.97
CA PRO A 560 16.09 0.15 33.98
C PRO A 560 17.13 1.24 33.69
N GLU A 561 18.19 0.92 32.94
CA GLU A 561 19.20 1.88 32.50
C GLU A 561 18.65 3.03 31.63
N LEU A 562 17.47 2.86 31.03
CA LEU A 562 16.81 3.92 30.24
C LEU A 562 15.99 4.89 31.09
N ILE A 563 15.76 4.58 32.37
CA ILE A 563 15.06 5.48 33.29
C ILE A 563 15.88 6.77 33.45
N GLY A 564 15.23 7.92 33.24
CA GLY A 564 15.90 9.22 33.24
C GLY A 564 16.77 9.53 32.02
N GLN A 565 16.95 8.60 31.07
CA GLN A 565 17.73 8.78 29.84
C GLN A 565 16.88 8.81 28.56
N PHE A 566 15.61 8.38 28.66
CA PHE A 566 14.65 8.34 27.56
C PHE A 566 13.33 9.00 27.94
N SER A 567 12.78 9.80 27.03
CA SER A 567 11.42 10.33 27.12
C SER A 567 10.68 10.16 25.81
N PHE A 568 9.41 9.78 25.90
CA PHE A 568 8.50 9.66 24.78
C PHE A 568 7.53 10.84 24.77
N ILE A 569 7.60 11.65 23.72
CA ILE A 569 6.66 12.75 23.51
C ILE A 569 5.44 12.18 22.78
N GLN A 570 4.25 12.34 23.36
CA GLN A 570 2.98 12.01 22.71
C GLN A 570 2.23 13.29 22.41
N ILE A 571 2.15 13.65 21.13
CA ILE A 571 1.23 14.69 20.66
C ILE A 571 -0.11 14.00 20.37
N ALA A 572 -1.15 14.45 21.06
CA ALA A 572 -2.50 13.90 20.95
C ALA A 572 -3.50 15.03 20.67
N ALA A 573 -3.85 15.25 19.41
CA ALA A 573 -4.80 16.29 19.03
C ALA A 573 -6.23 15.90 19.50
N PRO A 574 -6.92 16.74 20.29
CA PRO A 574 -8.31 16.51 20.67
C PRO A 574 -9.22 16.26 19.46
N SER A 575 -10.08 15.26 19.54
CA SER A 575 -10.96 14.87 18.44
C SER A 575 -12.30 14.40 18.98
N ARG A 576 -13.41 14.88 18.38
CA ARG A 576 -14.77 14.41 18.66
C ARG A 576 -15.14 14.40 20.15
N SER A 577 -14.75 15.44 20.87
CA SER A 577 -14.94 15.57 22.32
C SER A 577 -16.41 15.53 22.78
N GLY A 578 -17.38 15.64 21.88
CA GLY A 578 -18.81 15.45 22.19
C GLY A 578 -19.24 13.99 22.37
N ILE A 579 -18.39 13.01 22.07
CA ILE A 579 -18.70 11.58 22.15
C ILE A 579 -18.11 11.00 23.45
N GLU A 580 -18.93 10.27 24.22
CA GLU A 580 -18.57 9.73 25.54
C GLU A 580 -17.34 8.81 25.49
N GLU A 581 -17.27 7.92 24.50
CA GLU A 581 -16.14 6.99 24.36
C GLU A 581 -14.80 7.70 24.10
N TYR A 582 -14.83 8.86 23.42
CA TYR A 582 -13.64 9.68 23.21
C TYR A 582 -13.21 10.36 24.52
N GLN A 583 -14.16 10.86 25.32
CA GLN A 583 -13.88 11.44 26.63
C GLN A 583 -13.32 10.38 27.60
N HIS A 584 -13.88 9.18 27.59
CA HIS A 584 -13.39 8.06 28.41
C HIS A 584 -11.96 7.66 28.00
N HIS A 585 -11.71 7.54 26.70
CA HIS A 585 -10.38 7.22 26.20
C HIS A 585 -9.35 8.31 26.55
N GLU A 586 -9.72 9.59 26.44
CA GLU A 586 -8.89 10.71 26.89
C GLU A 586 -8.51 10.59 28.37
N ALA A 587 -9.49 10.36 29.23
CA ALA A 587 -9.27 10.21 30.67
C ALA A 587 -8.33 9.03 30.96
N GLN A 588 -8.50 7.90 30.26
CA GLN A 588 -7.64 6.73 30.38
C GLN A 588 -6.19 7.02 29.97
N VAL A 589 -5.98 7.70 28.84
CA VAL A 589 -4.65 8.09 28.35
C VAL A 589 -3.94 9.01 29.35
N ARG A 590 -4.64 10.03 29.88
CA ARG A 590 -4.09 10.96 30.88
C ARG A 590 -3.75 10.27 32.19
N ALA A 591 -4.63 9.39 32.68
CA ALA A 591 -4.41 8.63 33.90
C ALA A 591 -3.19 7.72 33.77
N MET A 592 -3.05 7.01 32.65
CA MET A 592 -1.91 6.11 32.41
C MET A 592 -0.58 6.86 32.30
N ALA A 593 -0.53 7.98 31.57
CA ALA A 593 0.65 8.82 31.52
C ALA A 593 1.07 9.29 32.92
N THR A 594 0.10 9.71 33.74
CA THR A 594 0.34 10.16 35.12
C THR A 594 0.88 9.04 36.00
N GLN A 595 0.29 7.85 35.91
CA GLN A 595 0.73 6.67 36.65
C GLN A 595 2.17 6.26 36.30
N ILE A 596 2.49 6.16 35.00
CA ILE A 596 3.83 5.78 34.54
C ILE A 596 4.86 6.84 34.96
N ASN A 597 4.54 8.13 34.79
CA ASN A 597 5.42 9.21 35.21
C ASN A 597 5.65 9.22 36.73
N ALA A 598 4.63 8.93 37.55
CA ALA A 598 4.81 8.83 39.00
C ALA A 598 5.70 7.64 39.42
N ARG A 599 5.68 6.56 38.63
CA ARG A 599 6.47 5.34 38.86
C ARG A 599 7.94 5.52 38.47
N PHE A 600 8.23 6.10 37.31
CA PHE A 600 9.58 6.15 36.74
C PHE A 600 10.19 7.57 36.64
N GLY A 601 9.45 8.63 36.93
CA GLY A 601 9.90 10.03 36.80
C GLY A 601 10.64 10.61 38.01
N ARG A 602 10.95 9.82 39.04
CA ARG A 602 11.63 10.33 40.26
C ARG A 602 13.13 10.56 40.06
N GLU A 603 13.75 9.83 39.14
CA GLU A 603 15.20 9.79 38.96
C GLU A 603 15.68 10.62 37.76
N GLY A 604 14.81 11.45 37.17
CA GLY A 604 15.15 12.26 36.00
C GLY A 604 13.91 12.82 35.29
N PRO A 605 14.04 13.22 34.01
CA PRO A 605 12.90 13.67 33.22
C PRO A 605 11.79 12.60 33.13
N PRO A 606 10.51 13.01 33.00
CA PRO A 606 9.41 12.06 32.91
C PRO A 606 9.53 11.19 31.64
N PRO A 607 9.24 9.88 31.73
CA PRO A 607 9.29 9.00 30.56
C PRO A 607 8.22 9.31 29.51
N ILE A 608 7.10 9.94 29.89
CA ILE A 608 6.03 10.33 28.97
C ILE A 608 5.77 11.84 29.08
N VAL A 609 5.92 12.54 27.96
CA VAL A 609 5.52 13.95 27.80
C VAL A 609 4.26 13.98 26.95
N LEU A 610 3.10 13.95 27.60
CA LEU A 610 1.80 13.97 26.93
C LEU A 610 1.35 15.42 26.65
N LYS A 611 1.18 15.74 25.36
CA LYS A 611 0.70 17.04 24.88
C LYS A 611 -0.67 16.88 24.22
N VAL A 612 -1.72 17.23 24.95
CA VAL A 612 -3.11 17.16 24.45
C VAL A 612 -3.52 18.49 23.85
N GLU A 613 -2.95 18.80 22.69
CA GLU A 613 -3.14 20.07 21.99
C GLU A 613 -2.95 19.91 20.47
N HIS A 614 -3.46 20.86 19.70
CA HIS A 614 -3.25 20.89 18.26
C HIS A 614 -1.86 21.48 17.98
N HIS A 615 -1.08 20.79 17.15
CA HIS A 615 0.17 21.31 16.61
C HIS A 615 0.02 21.52 15.11
N ASP A 616 0.65 22.57 14.59
CA ASP A 616 0.71 22.79 13.14
C ASP A 616 1.74 21.85 12.47
N ALA A 617 1.74 21.84 11.13
CA ALA A 617 2.64 20.97 10.38
C ALA A 617 4.12 21.26 10.64
N ARG A 618 4.50 22.53 10.86
CA ARG A 618 5.89 22.94 11.10
C ARG A 618 6.37 22.42 12.46
N GLU A 619 5.54 22.55 13.48
CA GLU A 619 5.82 22.05 14.82
C GLU A 619 5.93 20.52 14.82
N VAL A 620 5.04 19.81 14.12
CA VAL A 620 5.10 18.35 14.00
C VAL A 620 6.39 17.90 13.30
N TYR A 621 6.79 18.55 12.19
CA TYR A 621 8.04 18.25 11.50
C TYR A 621 9.28 18.52 12.37
N GLU A 622 9.27 19.58 13.18
CA GLU A 622 10.33 19.85 14.14
C GLU A 622 10.45 18.73 15.19
N HIS A 623 9.33 18.19 15.67
CA HIS A 623 9.34 17.02 16.57
C HIS A 623 9.83 15.75 15.87
N PHE A 624 9.42 15.48 14.63
CA PHE A 624 9.92 14.33 13.86
C PHE A 624 11.43 14.38 13.63
N ARG A 625 11.96 15.55 13.25
CA ARG A 625 13.40 15.78 13.08
C ARG A 625 14.16 15.67 14.41
N ALA A 626 13.52 16.03 15.52
CA ALA A 626 14.12 15.92 16.85
C ALA A 626 14.17 14.49 17.42
N ALA A 627 13.26 13.61 17.03
CA ALA A 627 13.11 12.30 17.64
C ALA A 627 14.19 11.30 17.16
N ASP A 628 14.57 10.36 18.02
CA ASP A 628 15.41 9.20 17.66
C ASP A 628 14.57 8.05 17.12
N LEU A 629 13.30 7.94 17.54
CA LEU A 629 12.34 7.00 16.98
C LEU A 629 10.95 7.60 16.87
N CYS A 630 10.15 7.11 15.93
CA CYS A 630 8.71 7.35 15.85
C CYS A 630 7.96 6.04 16.04
N PHE A 631 6.95 6.04 16.92
CA PHE A 631 6.12 4.87 17.15
C PHE A 631 4.67 5.13 16.71
N VAL A 632 4.30 4.49 15.60
CA VAL A 632 2.94 4.42 15.08
C VAL A 632 2.29 3.10 15.49
N GLY A 633 1.62 3.11 16.65
CA GLY A 633 1.03 1.93 17.30
C GLY A 633 -0.47 1.69 17.03
N SER A 634 -1.01 2.13 15.89
CA SER A 634 -2.46 2.06 15.65
C SER A 634 -2.99 0.61 15.67
N LEU A 635 -4.12 0.41 16.34
CA LEU A 635 -4.78 -0.90 16.45
C LEU A 635 -5.42 -1.32 15.12
N HIS A 636 -5.92 -0.35 14.36
CA HIS A 636 -6.39 -0.53 13.00
C HIS A 636 -6.37 0.85 12.30
N ASP A 637 -5.75 0.95 11.12
CA ASP A 637 -5.65 2.21 10.39
C ASP A 637 -5.66 1.97 8.87
N GLY A 638 -6.45 2.76 8.14
CA GLY A 638 -6.59 2.63 6.69
C GLY A 638 -5.26 2.77 5.96
N MET A 639 -4.41 3.70 6.42
CA MET A 639 -3.07 3.93 5.90
C MET A 639 -2.08 4.36 7.00
N ASN A 640 -2.40 5.40 7.76
CA ASN A 640 -1.49 6.16 8.62
C ASN A 640 -0.44 7.00 7.85
N LEU A 641 -0.70 8.30 7.73
CA LEU A 641 0.20 9.24 7.05
C LEU A 641 1.34 9.75 7.95
N VAL A 642 1.16 9.73 9.28
CA VAL A 642 2.20 10.12 10.25
C VAL A 642 3.48 9.31 10.05
N ALA A 643 3.34 8.01 9.78
CA ALA A 643 4.47 7.15 9.43
C ALA A 643 5.27 7.68 8.22
N LYS A 644 4.56 8.10 7.16
CA LYS A 644 5.17 8.63 5.94
C LYS A 644 5.75 10.03 6.14
N GLU A 645 5.09 10.87 6.93
CA GLU A 645 5.57 12.22 7.29
C GLU A 645 6.85 12.16 8.11
N PHE A 646 6.94 11.23 9.08
CA PHE A 646 8.18 10.99 9.81
C PHE A 646 9.32 10.62 8.86
N VAL A 647 9.12 9.61 8.00
CA VAL A 647 10.12 9.20 7.00
C VAL A 647 10.54 10.38 6.11
N ALA A 648 9.60 11.22 5.69
CA ALA A 648 9.89 12.35 4.83
C ALA A 648 10.62 13.50 5.56
N ALA A 649 10.36 13.71 6.85
CA ALA A 649 11.03 14.71 7.66
C ALA A 649 12.51 14.39 7.94
N ARG A 650 12.92 13.11 7.86
CA ARG A 650 14.30 12.65 8.13
C ARG A 650 15.23 12.75 6.93
N ASP A 651 15.53 13.98 6.51
CA ASP A 651 16.55 14.28 5.51
C ASP A 651 17.99 13.92 5.94
N ASP A 652 18.24 13.79 7.25
CA ASP A 652 19.49 13.25 7.80
C ASP A 652 19.62 11.73 7.67
N GLU A 653 18.61 11.07 7.09
CA GLU A 653 18.48 9.62 6.93
C GLU A 653 18.60 8.86 8.26
N ARG A 654 18.42 9.49 9.43
CA ARG A 654 18.49 8.79 10.71
C ARG A 654 17.10 8.61 11.32
N GLY A 655 17.06 7.92 12.45
CA GLY A 655 15.87 7.65 13.22
C GLY A 655 15.16 6.37 12.79
N VAL A 656 14.41 5.79 13.70
CA VAL A 656 13.76 4.48 13.50
C VAL A 656 12.25 4.61 13.54
N LEU A 657 11.57 4.04 12.55
CA LEU A 657 10.11 3.94 12.52
C LEU A 657 9.69 2.58 13.09
N ILE A 658 8.92 2.59 14.18
CA ILE A 658 8.18 1.43 14.70
C ILE A 658 6.74 1.55 14.22
N LEU A 659 6.24 0.53 13.53
CA LEU A 659 4.99 0.60 12.80
C LEU A 659 4.11 -0.62 13.06
N SER A 660 2.87 -0.37 13.46
CA SER A 660 1.87 -1.42 13.62
C SER A 660 1.56 -2.12 12.29
N GLN A 661 1.56 -3.45 12.32
CA GLN A 661 1.16 -4.30 11.20
C GLN A 661 -0.30 -4.09 10.75
N PHE A 662 -1.13 -3.46 11.58
CA PHE A 662 -2.55 -3.17 11.32
C PHE A 662 -2.76 -1.80 10.64
N THR A 663 -1.69 -1.19 10.15
CA THR A 663 -1.75 0.03 9.32
C THR A 663 -1.58 -0.31 7.85
N GLY A 664 -2.27 0.42 6.97
CA GLY A 664 -2.02 0.30 5.52
C GLY A 664 -0.56 0.62 5.15
N ALA A 665 0.11 1.53 5.85
CA ALA A 665 1.49 1.93 5.61
C ALA A 665 2.48 0.79 5.82
N ALA A 666 2.20 -0.18 6.71
CA ALA A 666 3.06 -1.35 6.92
C ALA A 666 3.23 -2.21 5.64
N ARG A 667 2.32 -2.09 4.67
CA ARG A 667 2.43 -2.76 3.37
C ARG A 667 3.38 -2.04 2.39
N GLU A 668 3.70 -0.78 2.65
CA GLU A 668 4.56 0.05 1.79
C GLU A 668 5.90 0.38 2.47
N LEU A 669 6.02 0.25 3.79
CA LEU A 669 7.22 0.58 4.56
C LEU A 669 7.79 -0.68 5.26
N PRO A 670 8.30 -1.68 4.51
CA PRO A 670 8.77 -2.94 5.09
C PRO A 670 10.03 -2.80 5.94
N GLU A 671 10.81 -1.74 5.75
CA GLU A 671 12.05 -1.48 6.51
C GLU A 671 11.82 -0.86 7.89
N ALA A 672 10.57 -0.52 8.22
CA ALA A 672 10.17 -0.17 9.57
C ALA A 672 10.24 -1.40 10.49
N LEU A 673 10.36 -1.17 11.79
CA LEU A 673 10.20 -2.24 12.78
C LEU A 673 8.71 -2.56 12.92
N ILE A 674 8.25 -3.58 12.18
CA ILE A 674 6.86 -4.01 12.18
C ILE A 674 6.53 -4.75 13.47
N VAL A 675 5.51 -4.27 14.19
CA VAL A 675 5.07 -4.83 15.47
C VAL A 675 3.57 -5.09 15.51
N SER A 676 3.15 -6.00 16.38
CA SER A 676 1.77 -6.08 16.84
C SER A 676 1.60 -5.17 18.06
N PRO A 677 0.75 -4.11 17.99
CA PRO A 677 0.51 -3.24 19.15
C PRO A 677 -0.13 -3.96 20.34
N TYR A 678 -0.68 -5.16 20.13
CA TYR A 678 -1.23 -5.99 21.21
C TYR A 678 -0.16 -6.77 22.00
N ASP A 679 1.07 -6.84 21.49
CA ASP A 679 2.19 -7.51 22.14
C ASP A 679 3.12 -6.45 22.76
N ALA A 680 2.93 -6.21 24.06
CA ALA A 680 3.71 -5.22 24.80
C ALA A 680 5.19 -5.59 24.90
N ASP A 681 5.53 -6.88 24.99
CA ASP A 681 6.92 -7.34 25.05
C ASP A 681 7.62 -7.16 23.70
N GLN A 682 6.96 -7.52 22.60
CA GLN A 682 7.47 -7.26 21.25
C GLN A 682 7.67 -5.76 21.00
N CYS A 683 6.69 -4.94 21.39
CA CYS A 683 6.79 -3.48 21.23
C CYS A 683 7.91 -2.89 22.10
N ALA A 684 8.10 -3.37 23.33
CA ALA A 684 9.20 -2.98 24.20
C ALA A 684 10.56 -3.39 23.62
N ALA A 685 10.68 -4.60 23.08
CA ALA A 685 11.88 -5.06 22.39
C ALA A 685 12.20 -4.20 21.15
N ALA A 686 11.18 -3.85 20.35
CA ALA A 686 11.33 -2.97 19.20
C ALA A 686 11.73 -1.54 19.60
N LEU A 687 11.18 -1.01 20.70
CA LEU A 687 11.61 0.27 21.28
C LEU A 687 13.08 0.22 21.70
N HIS A 688 13.50 -0.84 22.39
CA HIS A 688 14.89 -1.00 22.79
C HIS A 688 15.81 -1.06 21.56
N LEU A 689 15.48 -1.89 20.58
CA LEU A 689 16.22 -2.01 19.31
C LEU A 689 16.31 -0.66 18.60
N ALA A 690 15.21 0.09 18.50
CA ALA A 690 15.20 1.41 17.88
C ALA A 690 16.14 2.40 18.58
N LEU A 691 16.22 2.35 19.91
CA LEU A 691 17.08 3.24 20.71
C LEU A 691 18.57 2.87 20.66
N THR A 692 18.90 1.62 20.33
CA THR A 692 20.27 1.10 20.27
C THR A 692 20.75 0.81 18.85
N MET A 693 19.90 0.99 17.84
CA MET A 693 20.21 0.71 16.43
C MET A 693 21.42 1.54 15.95
N PRO A 694 22.45 0.92 15.34
CA PRO A 694 23.59 1.64 14.77
C PRO A 694 23.17 2.66 13.70
N GLU A 695 23.85 3.79 13.62
CA GLU A 695 23.50 4.85 12.67
C GLU A 695 23.54 4.40 11.20
N SER A 696 24.42 3.47 10.85
CA SER A 696 24.50 2.89 9.50
C SER A 696 23.21 2.14 9.12
N GLU A 697 22.70 1.30 10.03
CA GLU A 697 21.45 0.57 9.80
C GLU A 697 20.25 1.53 9.73
N GLN A 698 20.21 2.56 10.59
CA GLN A 698 19.17 3.58 10.52
C GLN A 698 19.14 4.25 9.14
N ARG A 699 20.32 4.59 8.59
CA ARG A 699 20.48 5.20 7.27
C ARG A 699 19.99 4.32 6.14
N ASP A 700 20.37 3.05 6.15
CA ASP A 700 19.96 2.12 5.10
C ASP A 700 18.44 1.95 5.08
N ARG A 701 17.81 1.72 6.24
CA ARG A 701 16.35 1.60 6.37
C ARG A 701 15.64 2.89 5.95
N MET A 702 16.09 4.04 6.45
CA MET A 702 15.45 5.32 6.19
C MET A 702 15.56 5.71 4.71
N ARG A 703 16.72 5.50 4.07
CA ARG A 703 16.92 5.79 2.65
C ARG A 703 15.96 4.98 1.77
N LEU A 704 15.79 3.69 2.05
CA LEU A 704 14.86 2.83 1.32
C LEU A 704 13.41 3.31 1.49
N MET A 705 12.97 3.58 2.72
CA MET A 705 11.62 4.09 2.99
C MET A 705 11.37 5.45 2.34
N ARG A 706 12.35 6.37 2.37
CA ARG A 706 12.27 7.68 1.69
C ARG A 706 12.13 7.53 0.19
N GLY A 707 12.87 6.59 -0.42
CA GLY A 707 12.73 6.27 -1.85
C GLY A 707 11.31 5.80 -2.20
N LEU A 708 10.71 4.94 -1.37
CA LEU A 708 9.34 4.49 -1.55
C LEU A 708 8.32 5.62 -1.38
N VAL A 709 8.44 6.46 -0.36
CA VAL A 709 7.54 7.61 -0.17
C VAL A 709 7.66 8.62 -1.32
N ALA A 710 8.87 8.81 -1.86
CA ALA A 710 9.11 9.66 -3.02
C ALA A 710 8.41 9.17 -4.29
N GLU A 711 8.53 7.87 -4.57
CA GLU A 711 7.96 7.24 -5.76
C GLU A 711 6.44 7.02 -5.65
N TYR A 712 5.96 6.68 -4.46
CA TYR A 712 4.55 6.43 -4.15
C TYR A 712 3.97 7.61 -3.37
N ASN A 713 4.01 8.80 -3.98
CA ASN A 713 3.53 10.04 -3.36
C ASN A 713 2.04 10.31 -3.67
N VAL A 714 1.51 11.37 -3.05
CA VAL A 714 0.09 11.72 -3.14
C VAL A 714 -0.38 12.08 -4.55
N PHE A 715 0.51 12.62 -5.39
CA PHE A 715 0.18 13.00 -6.76
C PHE A 715 -0.01 11.76 -7.64
N ARG A 716 0.78 10.70 -7.39
CA ARG A 716 0.59 9.39 -8.03
C ARG A 716 -0.74 8.76 -7.64
N TRP A 717 -1.12 8.82 -6.36
CA TRP A 717 -2.42 8.34 -5.88
C TRP A 717 -3.58 9.01 -6.63
N ALA A 718 -3.58 10.34 -6.68
CA ALA A 718 -4.57 11.13 -7.40
C ALA A 718 -4.58 10.83 -8.91
N GLY A 719 -3.39 10.85 -9.53
CA GLY A 719 -3.21 10.65 -10.96
C GLY A 719 -3.75 9.31 -11.44
N ARG A 720 -3.43 8.22 -10.73
CA ARG A 720 -3.91 6.87 -11.08
C ARG A 720 -5.44 6.77 -11.08
N MET A 721 -6.11 7.30 -10.06
CA MET A 721 -7.58 7.28 -10.00
C MET A 721 -8.21 8.02 -11.17
N LEU A 722 -7.68 9.20 -11.51
CA LEU A 722 -8.21 10.04 -12.59
C LEU A 722 -7.92 9.47 -13.98
N LEU A 723 -6.74 8.86 -14.18
CA LEU A 723 -6.40 8.15 -15.41
C LEU A 723 -7.30 6.94 -15.65
N ASP A 724 -7.61 6.17 -14.59
CA ASP A 724 -8.56 5.06 -14.70
C ASP A 724 -9.96 5.54 -15.04
N ALA A 725 -10.41 6.65 -14.47
CA ALA A 725 -11.67 7.28 -14.82
C ALA A 725 -11.70 7.74 -16.28
N ALA A 726 -10.64 8.40 -16.76
CA ALA A 726 -10.51 8.83 -18.15
C ALA A 726 -10.57 7.64 -19.12
N ALA A 727 -9.87 6.54 -18.79
CA ALA A 727 -9.88 5.32 -19.57
C ALA A 727 -11.25 4.63 -19.60
N MET A 728 -11.98 4.62 -18.47
CA MET A 728 -13.36 4.13 -18.43
C MET A 728 -14.27 4.95 -19.36
N ARG A 729 -14.16 6.28 -19.35
CA ARG A 729 -14.94 7.16 -20.25
C ARG A 729 -14.61 6.92 -21.72
N ARG A 730 -13.33 6.74 -22.08
CA ARG A 730 -12.92 6.40 -23.46
C ARG A 730 -13.57 5.11 -23.94
N ARG A 731 -13.53 4.05 -23.11
CA ARG A 731 -14.17 2.77 -23.43
C ARG A 731 -15.68 2.89 -23.60
N GLY A 732 -16.35 3.64 -22.73
CA GLY A 732 -17.79 3.92 -22.84
C GLY A 732 -18.15 4.61 -24.17
N ARG A 733 -17.36 5.62 -24.60
CA ARG A 733 -17.58 6.31 -25.88
C ARG A 733 -17.40 5.39 -27.10
N LEU A 734 -16.44 4.46 -27.06
CA LEU A 734 -16.19 3.51 -28.14
C LEU A 734 -17.32 2.46 -28.26
N ILE A 735 -17.81 1.94 -27.14
CA ILE A 735 -18.91 0.97 -27.11
C ILE A 735 -20.23 1.65 -27.53
N GLY A 736 -20.49 2.87 -27.06
CA GLY A 736 -21.69 3.65 -27.44
C GLY A 736 -21.75 4.02 -28.92
N LYS A 737 -20.61 4.31 -29.57
CA LYS A 737 -20.55 4.58 -31.02
C LYS A 737 -20.74 3.32 -31.89
N GLY A 738 -20.53 2.12 -31.35
CA GLY A 738 -20.72 0.86 -32.07
C GLY A 738 -22.18 0.35 -32.10
N GLY A 739 -23.04 0.80 -31.18
CA GLY A 739 -24.44 0.36 -31.08
C GLY A 739 -25.48 1.31 -31.70
N GLY A 740 -25.10 2.53 -32.04
CA GLY A 740 -25.99 3.56 -32.57
C GLY A 740 -26.04 3.60 -34.10
N ARG A 741 -26.57 2.56 -34.74
CA ARG A 741 -27.03 2.62 -36.14
C ARG A 741 -28.09 1.54 -36.42
N SER A 742 -29.24 1.70 -35.79
CA SER A 742 -30.54 1.21 -36.29
C SER A 742 -31.62 2.02 -35.59
N VAL A 743 -32.16 3.00 -36.32
CA VAL A 743 -33.43 3.69 -35.99
C VAL A 743 -34.56 2.70 -36.21
#